data_AF-A0A7S3Y9V7-F1
#
_entry.id   AF-A0A7S3Y9V7-F1
#
_cell.length_a   1.000
_cell.length_b   1.000
_cell.length_c   1.000
_cell.angle_alpha   90.00
_cell.angle_beta   90.00
_cell.angle_gamma   90.00
#
_symmetry.space_group_name_H-M   'P 1'
#
loop_
_entity.id
_entity.type
_entity.pdbx_description
1 polymer ?
#
loop_
_entity_poly.entity_id
_entity_poly.type
_entity_poly.pdbx_seq_one_letter_code
_entity_poly.pdbx_strand_id
1 'polypeptide(L)'
;ALVDRAAAELPSGAAVVDAFTAGAERVMEEDVAHNRAIGAHGLALIRAQDPGKDNLRILTICNTGSLATGGFGTALGVVRACHEHKLLEQVYACETRPYNQGGRLTAYEIVEDGLPGTLIVDSAAALLMKTRQIDCVVVGADRVAANGDTANKIGTYQLAVAARHHGVPFYVAAPTTTLDPKIICGDDIPIEERSPTEITHQKIYDGAGGSSEVPIAPATIPAWNPAFDVTPAELITAIITERGPLLPARTTDKAGNVFDVPTFLENADGAPEQKQGVVTKYGYYEMTVDTVAHYLVGVRRCREVLGTADASAVTSVEFGDGNLNLVFRCEGPQGGVLIAKQALPYVRCVGEGWPLTLERAYFEHCALERQHALCPERVPEVYHFNRELGLIVMRFIEPPHEILRKALIAGRRLPGLAGHLGAFLARTLFFTSSLHLSGPEKRAAVAKWSENHPLCALTEQVIFTEPYIDHTNNRWTTPQLDADVAALRADRDLKLAVAHLKELFLHSTEALIHGDLHSGSFMVSEGSTFAIDPEFAFYGPMGFDVGAILGNLLLAHCAAPGHRASQPGDHAAWVLDEAGAVWDRFAAAFLGLWGEEKYHCGDSYYRGFFTAAEELASAQAKFMSKLFAESLGFAGAKMIRRIIGIAHVEDFETIADAGARAACERRALRVARELVVEAGRFRDMAEVLAFVRGVAAEG
;
A
#
# COMPACT_ATOMS: atom_id res chain seq x y z
N ALA A 1 -28.86 25.12 -34.17
CA ALA A 1 -29.41 23.88 -33.58
C ALA A 1 -30.54 24.14 -32.58
N LEU A 2 -30.30 24.83 -31.46
CA LEU A 2 -31.33 25.13 -30.45
C LEU A 2 -32.37 26.16 -30.95
N VAL A 3 -31.91 27.21 -31.63
CA VAL A 3 -32.77 28.20 -32.31
C VAL A 3 -33.59 27.55 -33.43
N ASP A 4 -32.99 26.66 -34.21
CA ASP A 4 -33.69 25.94 -35.30
C ASP A 4 -34.75 24.96 -34.78
N ARG A 5 -34.52 24.33 -33.62
CA ARG A 5 -35.52 23.48 -32.93
C ARG A 5 -36.68 24.30 -32.36
N ALA A 6 -36.39 25.42 -31.70
CA ALA A 6 -37.43 26.30 -31.15
C ALA A 6 -38.26 26.97 -32.27
N ALA A 7 -37.63 27.35 -33.37
CA ALA A 7 -38.30 27.94 -34.54
C ALA A 7 -39.20 26.94 -35.30
N ALA A 8 -38.98 25.63 -35.15
CA ALA A 8 -39.83 24.60 -35.73
C ALA A 8 -41.12 24.34 -34.92
N GLU A 9 -41.12 24.66 -33.63
CA GLU A 9 -42.22 24.37 -32.70
C GLU A 9 -43.04 25.61 -32.31
N LEU A 10 -42.48 26.82 -32.47
CA LEU A 10 -43.12 28.07 -32.04
C LEU A 10 -43.67 28.89 -33.23
N PRO A 11 -44.86 29.49 -33.09
CA PRO A 11 -45.64 30.00 -34.22
C PRO A 11 -45.13 31.31 -34.84
N SER A 12 -44.11 31.95 -34.25
CA SER A 12 -43.54 33.21 -34.77
C SER A 12 -42.15 33.49 -34.22
N GLY A 13 -41.38 34.36 -34.89
CA GLY A 13 -40.09 34.83 -34.39
C GLY A 13 -40.18 35.53 -33.03
N ALA A 14 -41.29 36.22 -32.73
CA ALA A 14 -41.53 36.81 -31.41
C ALA A 14 -41.68 35.72 -30.33
N ALA A 15 -42.42 34.66 -30.61
CA ALA A 15 -42.58 33.54 -29.68
C ALA A 15 -41.25 32.82 -29.37
N VAL A 16 -40.34 32.73 -30.36
CA VAL A 16 -38.98 32.21 -30.15
C VAL A 16 -38.19 33.12 -29.22
N VAL A 17 -38.20 34.44 -29.45
CA VAL A 17 -37.51 35.41 -28.59
C VAL A 17 -38.05 35.34 -27.16
N ASP A 18 -39.37 35.29 -26.98
CA ASP A 18 -40.00 35.21 -25.66
C ASP A 18 -39.61 33.91 -24.93
N ALA A 19 -39.61 32.77 -25.62
CA ALA A 19 -39.22 31.49 -25.05
C ALA A 19 -37.74 31.45 -24.62
N PHE A 20 -36.84 32.03 -25.43
CA PHE A 20 -35.42 32.13 -25.07
C PHE A 20 -35.19 33.11 -23.91
N THR A 21 -35.90 34.24 -23.90
CA THR A 21 -35.81 35.23 -22.82
C THR A 21 -36.29 34.62 -21.51
N ALA A 22 -37.47 33.98 -21.51
CA ALA A 22 -38.00 33.29 -20.34
C ALA A 22 -37.10 32.11 -19.88
N GLY A 23 -36.45 31.42 -20.82
CA GLY A 23 -35.47 30.38 -20.51
C GLY A 23 -34.19 30.94 -19.86
N ALA A 24 -33.66 32.04 -20.38
CA ALA A 24 -32.47 32.71 -19.83
C ALA A 24 -32.74 33.33 -18.44
N GLU A 25 -33.91 33.96 -18.26
CA GLU A 25 -34.37 34.47 -16.96
C GLU A 25 -34.50 33.33 -15.95
N ARG A 26 -35.07 32.18 -16.35
CA ARG A 26 -35.18 31.01 -15.48
C ARG A 26 -33.81 30.45 -15.10
N VAL A 27 -32.87 30.32 -16.04
CA VAL A 27 -31.49 29.88 -15.75
C VAL A 27 -30.82 30.83 -14.77
N MET A 28 -31.04 32.13 -14.91
CA MET A 28 -30.53 33.13 -13.97
C MET A 28 -31.12 32.96 -12.56
N GLU A 29 -32.45 32.82 -12.46
CA GLU A 29 -33.14 32.58 -11.19
C GLU A 29 -32.69 31.28 -10.51
N GLU A 30 -32.58 30.20 -11.28
CA GLU A 30 -32.10 28.89 -10.82
C GLU A 30 -30.65 28.98 -10.34
N ASP A 31 -29.76 29.64 -11.09
CA ASP A 31 -28.35 29.79 -10.71
C ASP A 31 -28.19 30.63 -9.43
N VAL A 32 -28.96 31.71 -9.28
CA VAL A 32 -28.98 32.49 -8.02
C VAL A 32 -29.45 31.63 -6.85
N ALA A 33 -30.52 30.85 -7.04
CA ALA A 33 -31.04 29.96 -6.01
C ALA A 33 -30.02 28.88 -5.61
N HIS A 34 -29.36 28.26 -6.59
CA HIS A 34 -28.31 27.27 -6.37
C HIS A 34 -27.12 27.86 -5.60
N ASN A 35 -26.62 29.02 -6.03
CA ASN A 35 -25.51 29.70 -5.38
C ASN A 35 -25.81 30.05 -3.92
N ARG A 36 -27.04 30.52 -3.63
CA ARG A 36 -27.48 30.78 -2.25
C ARG A 36 -27.59 29.50 -1.42
N ALA A 37 -28.10 28.41 -1.99
CA ALA A 37 -28.17 27.11 -1.32
C ALA A 37 -26.77 26.58 -1.00
N ILE A 38 -25.83 26.64 -1.96
CA ILE A 38 -24.41 26.29 -1.75
C ILE A 38 -23.82 27.12 -0.61
N GLY A 39 -24.04 28.43 -0.61
CA GLY A 39 -23.59 29.32 0.47
C GLY A 39 -24.12 28.92 1.85
N ALA A 40 -25.42 28.63 1.95
CA ALA A 40 -26.07 28.20 3.18
C ALA A 40 -25.56 26.83 3.68
N HIS A 41 -25.44 25.86 2.78
CA HIS A 41 -24.90 24.53 3.10
C HIS A 41 -23.43 24.60 3.52
N GLY A 42 -22.62 25.43 2.86
CA GLY A 42 -21.22 25.65 3.23
C GLY A 42 -21.08 26.27 4.62
N LEU A 43 -21.87 27.31 4.92
CA LEU A 43 -21.90 27.89 6.27
C LEU A 43 -22.30 26.86 7.33
N ALA A 44 -23.35 26.08 7.08
CA ALA A 44 -23.81 25.05 8.00
C ALA A 44 -22.72 23.99 8.26
N LEU A 45 -22.01 23.57 7.21
CA LEU A 45 -20.91 22.59 7.29
C LEU A 45 -19.72 23.13 8.10
N ILE A 46 -19.29 24.37 7.83
CA ILE A 46 -18.20 25.02 8.59
C ILE A 46 -18.56 25.10 10.07
N ARG A 47 -19.79 25.52 10.40
CA ARG A 47 -20.26 25.58 11.79
C ARG A 47 -20.39 24.22 12.45
N ALA A 48 -20.70 23.16 11.71
CA ALA A 48 -20.78 21.82 12.26
C ALA A 48 -19.41 21.29 12.73
N GLN A 49 -18.31 21.77 12.15
CA GLN A 49 -16.96 21.38 12.59
C GLN A 49 -16.53 22.04 13.88
N ASP A 50 -16.93 23.29 14.11
CA ASP A 50 -16.68 24.01 15.35
C ASP A 50 -17.90 24.88 15.74
N PRO A 51 -18.90 24.30 16.44
CA PRO A 51 -20.18 24.96 16.74
C PRO A 51 -20.10 26.25 17.56
N GLY A 52 -18.94 26.54 18.17
CA GLY A 52 -18.68 27.75 18.94
C GLY A 52 -17.71 28.73 18.27
N LYS A 53 -17.28 28.45 17.04
CA LYS A 53 -16.34 29.32 16.33
C LYS A 53 -17.06 30.52 15.73
N ASP A 54 -16.79 31.66 16.34
CA ASP A 54 -16.98 32.97 15.73
C ASP A 54 -15.64 33.45 15.14
N ASN A 55 -15.69 34.42 14.24
CA ASN A 55 -14.50 35.04 13.62
C ASN A 55 -13.70 34.09 12.72
N LEU A 56 -14.36 33.59 11.67
CA LEU A 56 -13.80 32.68 10.67
C LEU A 56 -12.78 33.38 9.76
N ARG A 57 -11.65 32.72 9.55
CA ARG A 57 -10.62 33.08 8.57
C ARG A 57 -10.63 32.09 7.42
N ILE A 58 -11.10 32.53 6.26
CA ILE A 58 -11.30 31.68 5.08
C ILE A 58 -10.27 32.02 4.01
N LEU A 59 -9.66 31.00 3.41
CA LEU A 59 -8.75 31.14 2.27
C LEU A 59 -9.41 30.62 0.99
N THR A 60 -9.27 31.36 -0.10
CA THR A 60 -9.82 30.99 -1.41
C THR A 60 -8.85 31.30 -2.56
N ILE A 61 -9.08 30.67 -3.70
CA ILE A 61 -8.33 30.84 -4.96
C ILE A 61 -9.31 30.88 -6.13
N CYS A 62 -8.90 31.48 -7.26
CA CYS A 62 -9.73 31.74 -8.42
C CYS A 62 -10.81 32.80 -8.15
N ASN A 63 -11.72 32.94 -9.10
CA ASN A 63 -12.94 33.71 -8.99
C ASN A 63 -14.15 32.80 -9.09
N THR A 64 -15.02 32.90 -8.08
CA THR A 64 -16.21 32.06 -7.88
C THR A 64 -17.38 32.91 -7.37
N GLY A 65 -17.32 34.21 -7.62
CA GLY A 65 -18.32 35.19 -7.22
C GLY A 65 -19.36 35.47 -8.31
N SER A 66 -20.02 36.62 -8.21
CA SER A 66 -21.07 37.09 -9.12
C SER A 66 -20.59 37.38 -10.53
N LEU A 67 -19.29 37.57 -10.71
CA LEU A 67 -18.72 37.75 -12.04
C LEU A 67 -18.51 36.41 -12.77
N ALA A 68 -18.49 35.30 -12.03
CA ALA A 68 -18.36 33.94 -12.57
C ALA A 68 -19.70 33.20 -12.64
N THR A 69 -20.75 33.70 -11.98
CA THR A 69 -22.08 33.07 -11.92
C THR A 69 -23.20 34.09 -12.18
N GLY A 70 -24.46 33.67 -12.15
CA GLY A 70 -25.64 34.53 -12.21
C GLY A 70 -25.91 35.34 -10.94
N GLY A 71 -25.01 35.40 -9.96
CA GLY A 71 -25.22 36.23 -8.77
C GLY A 71 -24.38 35.87 -7.55
N PHE A 72 -24.95 35.20 -6.55
CA PHE A 72 -24.33 35.10 -5.21
C PHE A 72 -22.95 34.39 -5.18
N GLY A 73 -22.59 33.61 -6.21
CA GLY A 73 -21.33 32.86 -6.31
C GLY A 73 -21.35 31.51 -5.57
N THR A 74 -20.37 30.66 -5.87
CA THR A 74 -20.21 29.34 -5.23
C THR A 74 -19.32 29.45 -3.98
N ALA A 75 -17.99 29.33 -4.12
CA ALA A 75 -17.07 29.42 -2.99
C ALA A 75 -17.05 30.82 -2.35
N LEU A 76 -17.07 31.90 -3.16
CA LEU A 76 -17.25 33.25 -2.61
C LEU A 76 -18.66 33.44 -2.03
N GLY A 77 -19.67 32.70 -2.52
CA GLY A 77 -21.00 32.65 -1.91
C GLY A 77 -20.98 32.09 -0.48
N VAL A 78 -20.18 31.06 -0.20
CA VAL A 78 -19.97 30.57 1.17
C VAL A 78 -19.36 31.66 2.06
N VAL A 79 -18.38 32.42 1.56
CA VAL A 79 -17.79 33.56 2.27
C VAL A 79 -18.84 34.65 2.55
N ARG A 80 -19.65 35.01 1.55
CA ARG A 80 -20.76 35.97 1.69
C ARG A 80 -21.77 35.51 2.73
N ALA A 81 -22.17 34.24 2.72
CA ALA A 81 -23.09 33.68 3.71
C ALA A 81 -22.51 33.80 5.15
N CYS A 82 -21.22 33.53 5.33
CA CYS A 82 -20.53 33.74 6.62
C CYS A 82 -20.52 35.22 7.05
N HIS A 83 -20.35 36.14 6.10
CA HIS A 83 -20.37 37.57 6.36
C HIS A 83 -21.76 38.09 6.72
N GLU A 84 -22.81 37.70 5.99
CA GLU A 84 -24.21 38.03 6.29
C GLU A 84 -24.61 37.61 7.71
N HIS A 85 -24.05 36.51 8.20
CA HIS A 85 -24.24 36.01 9.57
C HIS A 85 -23.27 36.59 10.60
N LYS A 86 -22.43 37.55 10.21
CA LYS A 86 -21.42 38.22 11.07
C LYS A 86 -20.39 37.27 11.69
N LEU A 87 -20.08 36.19 10.99
CA LEU A 87 -19.12 35.19 11.45
C LEU A 87 -17.75 35.34 10.78
N LEU A 88 -17.65 36.05 9.65
CA LEU A 88 -16.39 36.23 8.91
C LEU A 88 -15.49 37.27 9.59
N GLU A 89 -14.30 36.85 10.05
CA GLU A 89 -13.23 37.77 10.48
C GLU A 89 -12.45 38.29 9.28
N GLN A 90 -12.04 37.38 8.39
CA GLN A 90 -11.15 37.69 7.30
C GLN A 90 -11.30 36.68 6.18
N VAL A 91 -11.45 37.14 4.93
CA VAL A 91 -11.18 36.34 3.74
C VAL A 91 -9.81 36.68 3.18
N TYR A 92 -9.04 35.66 2.85
CA TYR A 92 -7.79 35.76 2.11
C TYR A 92 -8.02 35.23 0.70
N ALA A 93 -7.77 36.06 -0.30
CA ALA A 93 -7.86 35.65 -1.70
C ALA A 93 -6.46 35.51 -2.28
N CYS A 94 -6.14 34.34 -2.83
CA CYS A 94 -4.95 34.13 -3.65
C CYS A 94 -5.08 34.93 -4.97
N GLU A 95 -4.01 35.61 -5.40
CA GLU A 95 -4.00 36.37 -6.64
C GLU A 95 -4.32 35.52 -7.87
N THR A 96 -4.01 34.21 -7.81
CA THR A 96 -4.30 33.21 -8.84
C THR A 96 -3.47 33.43 -10.10
N ARG A 97 -2.14 33.42 -9.94
CA ARG A 97 -1.18 33.51 -11.03
C ARG A 97 -1.24 32.21 -11.87
N PRO A 98 -1.14 32.24 -13.22
CA PRO A 98 -0.71 33.36 -14.07
C PRO A 98 -1.78 34.35 -14.51
N TYR A 99 -3.05 33.97 -14.58
CA TYR A 99 -4.08 34.86 -15.15
C TYR A 99 -4.57 35.96 -14.18
N ASN A 100 -4.15 35.90 -12.92
CA ASN A 100 -4.43 36.85 -11.84
C ASN A 100 -5.93 37.07 -11.59
N GLN A 101 -6.75 36.01 -11.72
CA GLN A 101 -8.20 36.12 -11.58
C GLN A 101 -8.63 36.49 -10.16
N GLY A 102 -7.98 35.94 -9.13
CA GLY A 102 -8.30 36.29 -7.76
C GLY A 102 -7.97 37.75 -7.45
N GLY A 103 -6.87 38.28 -8.00
CA GLY A 103 -6.53 39.70 -7.87
C GLY A 103 -7.44 40.63 -8.68
N ARG A 104 -7.86 40.23 -9.88
CA ARG A 104 -8.64 41.09 -10.79
C ARG A 104 -10.14 41.07 -10.51
N LEU A 105 -10.68 39.92 -10.12
CA LEU A 105 -12.12 39.68 -10.03
C LEU A 105 -12.54 39.46 -8.57
N THR A 106 -11.93 38.49 -7.87
CA THR A 106 -12.32 38.17 -6.49
C THR A 106 -12.03 39.32 -5.53
N ALA A 107 -10.86 39.96 -5.65
CA ALA A 107 -10.54 41.13 -4.83
C ALA A 107 -11.44 42.33 -5.14
N TYR A 108 -11.86 42.50 -6.40
CA TYR A 108 -12.85 43.52 -6.77
C TYR A 108 -14.17 43.26 -6.05
N GLU A 109 -14.70 42.04 -6.14
CA GLU A 109 -15.97 41.68 -5.47
C GLU A 109 -15.88 41.79 -3.94
N ILE A 110 -14.77 41.38 -3.33
CA ILE A 110 -14.51 41.54 -1.90
C ILE A 110 -14.64 43.00 -1.47
N VAL A 111 -14.09 43.94 -2.26
CA VAL A 111 -14.15 45.37 -1.96
C VAL A 111 -15.55 45.93 -2.18
N GLU A 112 -16.18 45.62 -3.32
CA GLU A 112 -17.53 46.09 -3.64
C GLU A 112 -18.58 45.60 -2.63
N ASP A 113 -18.46 44.36 -2.15
CA ASP A 113 -19.37 43.78 -1.15
C ASP A 113 -19.03 44.22 0.29
N GLY A 114 -17.93 44.95 0.51
CA GLY A 114 -17.50 45.39 1.84
C GLY A 114 -17.03 44.25 2.76
N LEU A 115 -16.54 43.14 2.19
CA LEU A 115 -16.03 42.00 2.96
C LEU A 115 -14.67 42.35 3.59
N PRO A 116 -14.38 41.89 4.82
CA PRO A 116 -13.05 42.03 5.40
C PRO A 116 -12.06 41.13 4.65
N GLY A 117 -11.33 41.69 3.69
CA GLY A 117 -10.55 40.93 2.71
C GLY A 117 -9.08 41.32 2.62
N THR A 118 -8.22 40.34 2.30
CA THR A 118 -6.78 40.52 2.05
C THR A 118 -6.38 39.74 0.80
N LEU A 119 -5.74 40.41 -0.16
CA LEU A 119 -5.13 39.77 -1.32
C LEU A 119 -3.74 39.25 -0.97
N ILE A 120 -3.43 38.00 -1.35
CA ILE A 120 -2.12 37.39 -1.13
C ILE A 120 -1.56 36.83 -2.45
N VAL A 121 -0.23 36.74 -2.55
CA VAL A 121 0.40 35.93 -3.59
C VAL A 121 0.22 34.44 -3.29
N ASP A 122 0.08 33.61 -4.32
CA ASP A 122 -0.25 32.17 -4.15
C ASP A 122 0.81 31.45 -3.29
N SER A 123 2.08 31.83 -3.43
CA SER A 123 3.21 31.26 -2.67
C SER A 123 3.21 31.58 -1.17
N ALA A 124 2.40 32.55 -0.72
CA ALA A 124 2.26 32.90 0.68
C ALA A 124 1.25 32.01 1.43
N ALA A 125 0.43 31.21 0.71
CA ALA A 125 -0.67 30.47 1.29
C ALA A 125 -0.25 29.49 2.41
N ALA A 126 0.83 28.72 2.20
CA ALA A 126 1.33 27.79 3.23
C ALA A 126 1.86 28.53 4.48
N LEU A 127 2.58 29.64 4.29
CA LEU A 127 3.04 30.47 5.41
C LEU A 127 1.85 31.08 6.17
N LEU A 128 0.81 31.49 5.44
CA LEU A 128 -0.42 32.03 6.01
C LEU A 128 -1.11 30.97 6.88
N MET A 129 -1.28 29.74 6.38
CA MET A 129 -1.83 28.62 7.17
C MET A 129 -1.00 28.37 8.45
N LYS A 130 0.33 28.42 8.34
CA LYS A 130 1.25 28.23 9.47
C LYS A 130 1.17 29.33 10.53
N THR A 131 0.92 30.58 10.13
CA THR A 131 1.14 31.76 11.00
C THR A 131 -0.11 32.53 11.38
N ARG A 132 -1.21 32.39 10.62
CA ARG A 132 -2.43 33.20 10.80
C ARG A 132 -3.68 32.39 11.11
N GLN A 133 -3.55 31.09 11.42
CA GLN A 133 -4.64 30.20 11.82
C GLN A 133 -5.85 30.29 10.89
N ILE A 134 -5.74 29.66 9.72
CA ILE A 134 -6.82 29.55 8.74
C ILE A 134 -7.79 28.46 9.21
N ASP A 135 -9.09 28.78 9.22
CA ASP A 135 -10.12 27.86 9.71
C ASP A 135 -10.58 26.90 8.62
N CYS A 136 -10.63 27.34 7.37
CA CYS A 136 -10.88 26.47 6.22
C CYS A 136 -10.40 27.10 4.91
N VAL A 137 -10.25 26.24 3.91
CA VAL A 137 -10.12 26.62 2.51
C VAL A 137 -11.44 26.31 1.80
N VAL A 138 -11.95 27.24 1.00
CA VAL A 138 -13.13 27.01 0.14
C VAL A 138 -12.79 27.45 -1.28
N VAL A 139 -12.93 26.53 -2.24
CA VAL A 139 -12.61 26.74 -3.66
C VAL A 139 -13.76 26.31 -4.56
N GLY A 140 -13.77 26.78 -5.80
CA GLY A 140 -14.72 26.31 -6.81
C GLY A 140 -14.28 25.00 -7.48
N ALA A 141 -15.00 24.61 -8.52
CA ALA A 141 -14.60 23.55 -9.44
C ALA A 141 -15.04 23.89 -10.87
N ASP A 142 -14.21 23.51 -11.83
CA ASP A 142 -14.57 23.47 -13.25
C ASP A 142 -15.19 22.12 -13.61
N ARG A 143 -14.69 21.04 -12.97
CA ARG A 143 -15.23 19.69 -13.14
C ARG A 143 -14.91 18.82 -11.94
N VAL A 144 -15.85 17.98 -11.56
CA VAL A 144 -15.67 16.96 -10.52
C VAL A 144 -15.92 15.59 -11.13
N ALA A 145 -14.93 14.69 -11.07
CA ALA A 145 -15.03 13.32 -11.58
C ALA A 145 -15.89 12.43 -10.67
N ALA A 146 -16.22 11.23 -11.14
CA ALA A 146 -17.06 10.26 -10.45
C ALA A 146 -16.54 9.87 -9.07
N ASN A 147 -15.21 9.78 -8.91
CA ASN A 147 -14.54 9.51 -7.63
C ASN A 147 -14.37 10.76 -6.72
N GLY A 148 -14.77 11.94 -7.21
CA GLY A 148 -14.65 13.24 -6.55
C GLY A 148 -13.36 14.00 -6.77
N ASP A 149 -12.43 13.49 -7.59
CA ASP A 149 -11.27 14.28 -8.03
C ASP A 149 -11.77 15.56 -8.72
N THR A 150 -11.20 16.69 -8.31
CA THR A 150 -11.73 17.99 -8.69
C THR A 150 -10.71 18.78 -9.48
N ALA A 151 -11.04 19.11 -10.73
CA ALA A 151 -10.30 20.09 -11.50
C ALA A 151 -10.78 21.50 -11.14
N ASN A 152 -9.83 22.37 -10.78
CA ASN A 152 -10.06 23.79 -10.55
C ASN A 152 -8.81 24.56 -10.98
N LYS A 153 -8.87 25.90 -10.91
CA LYS A 153 -7.78 26.79 -11.31
C LYS A 153 -6.43 26.36 -10.73
N ILE A 154 -5.39 26.42 -11.58
CA ILE A 154 -4.02 26.10 -11.19
C ILE A 154 -3.64 26.80 -9.87
N GLY A 155 -3.04 26.04 -8.97
CA GLY A 155 -2.79 26.45 -7.59
C GLY A 155 -3.77 25.86 -6.56
N THR A 156 -4.79 25.10 -6.99
CA THR A 156 -5.77 24.49 -6.09
C THR A 156 -5.19 23.24 -5.42
N TYR A 157 -4.54 22.36 -6.19
CA TYR A 157 -3.91 21.15 -5.66
C TYR A 157 -2.83 21.46 -4.61
N GLN A 158 -1.94 22.42 -4.89
CA GLN A 158 -0.91 22.84 -3.91
C GLN A 158 -1.53 23.36 -2.60
N LEU A 159 -2.69 24.01 -2.70
CA LEU A 159 -3.41 24.55 -1.55
C LEU A 159 -4.01 23.42 -0.71
N ALA A 160 -4.55 22.39 -1.35
CA ALA A 160 -5.07 21.19 -0.68
C ALA A 160 -3.96 20.41 0.03
N VAL A 161 -2.78 20.27 -0.59
CA VAL A 161 -1.59 19.65 0.03
C VAL A 161 -1.17 20.44 1.28
N ALA A 162 -1.07 21.77 1.18
CA ALA A 162 -0.72 22.63 2.30
C ALA A 162 -1.77 22.54 3.42
N ALA A 163 -3.05 22.53 3.06
CA ALA A 163 -4.16 22.41 4.01
C ALA A 163 -4.09 21.08 4.78
N ARG A 164 -3.89 19.96 4.09
CA ARG A 164 -3.72 18.63 4.70
C ARG A 164 -2.53 18.58 5.65
N HIS A 165 -1.40 19.20 5.28
CA HIS A 165 -0.22 19.28 6.14
C HIS A 165 -0.49 20.07 7.44
N HIS A 166 -1.26 21.16 7.35
CA HIS A 166 -1.58 22.02 8.49
C HIS A 166 -2.86 21.63 9.25
N GLY A 167 -3.55 20.57 8.82
CA GLY A 167 -4.81 20.13 9.42
C GLY A 167 -5.98 21.09 9.18
N VAL A 168 -5.94 21.86 8.08
CA VAL A 168 -6.98 22.80 7.67
C VAL A 168 -7.98 22.07 6.75
N PRO A 169 -9.30 22.12 7.04
CA PRO A 169 -10.35 21.61 6.16
C PRO A 169 -10.32 22.25 4.78
N PHE A 170 -10.50 21.45 3.73
CA PHE A 170 -10.48 21.88 2.34
C PHE A 170 -11.79 21.54 1.65
N TYR A 171 -12.56 22.55 1.25
CA TYR A 171 -13.89 22.37 0.68
C TYR A 171 -13.93 22.80 -0.79
N VAL A 172 -14.62 21.99 -1.59
CA VAL A 172 -15.01 22.36 -2.96
C VAL A 172 -16.47 22.80 -2.92
N ALA A 173 -16.79 23.95 -3.50
CA ALA A 173 -18.16 24.44 -3.66
C ALA A 173 -18.51 24.46 -5.15
N ALA A 174 -19.39 23.56 -5.56
CA ALA A 174 -19.72 23.33 -6.96
C ALA A 174 -21.20 22.90 -7.10
N PRO A 175 -21.93 23.43 -8.10
CA PRO A 175 -23.29 22.99 -8.36
C PRO A 175 -23.32 21.55 -8.88
N THR A 176 -24.46 20.86 -8.77
CA THR A 176 -24.55 19.47 -9.27
C THR A 176 -24.34 19.35 -10.77
N THR A 177 -24.52 20.45 -11.52
CA THR A 177 -24.20 20.51 -12.96
C THR A 177 -22.71 20.45 -13.27
N THR A 178 -21.83 20.68 -12.29
CA THR A 178 -20.36 20.55 -12.40
C THR A 178 -19.86 19.12 -12.14
N LEU A 179 -20.69 18.28 -11.50
CA LEU A 179 -20.41 16.87 -11.25
C LEU A 179 -20.56 16.09 -12.57
N ASP A 180 -19.48 15.48 -13.05
CA ASP A 180 -19.45 14.71 -14.28
C ASP A 180 -19.25 13.21 -13.98
N PRO A 181 -20.33 12.42 -13.83
CA PRO A 181 -20.23 11.00 -13.52
C PRO A 181 -19.65 10.18 -14.68
N LYS A 182 -19.45 10.77 -15.87
CA LYS A 182 -18.87 10.07 -17.03
C LYS A 182 -17.35 10.05 -17.00
N ILE A 183 -16.73 10.97 -16.25
CA ILE A 183 -15.28 11.00 -16.05
C ILE A 183 -14.98 10.27 -14.77
N ILE A 184 -14.18 9.21 -14.85
CA ILE A 184 -14.05 8.25 -13.75
C ILE A 184 -13.15 8.80 -12.64
N CYS A 185 -12.00 9.38 -13.03
CA CYS A 185 -11.04 9.98 -12.12
C CYS A 185 -10.42 11.24 -12.71
N GLY A 186 -9.69 11.98 -11.88
CA GLY A 186 -9.10 13.26 -12.24
C GLY A 186 -8.06 13.15 -13.36
N ASP A 187 -7.37 12.02 -13.49
CA ASP A 187 -6.42 11.75 -14.59
C ASP A 187 -7.10 11.77 -15.97
N ASP A 188 -8.41 11.53 -16.01
CA ASP A 188 -9.19 11.52 -17.25
C ASP A 188 -9.70 12.93 -17.64
N ILE A 189 -9.41 13.96 -16.82
CA ILE A 189 -9.78 15.35 -17.10
C ILE A 189 -8.70 15.98 -17.99
N PRO A 190 -9.02 16.38 -19.25
CA PRO A 190 -8.06 17.07 -20.10
C PRO A 190 -7.79 18.48 -19.57
N ILE A 191 -6.54 18.76 -19.25
CA ILE A 191 -6.11 20.08 -18.74
C ILE A 191 -5.72 20.99 -19.91
N GLU A 192 -6.35 22.16 -19.96
CA GLU A 192 -6.02 23.22 -20.92
C GLU A 192 -4.61 23.78 -20.64
N GLU A 193 -3.73 23.75 -21.63
CA GLU A 193 -2.48 24.53 -21.61
C GLU A 193 -2.67 25.86 -22.32
N ARG A 194 -2.31 26.95 -21.64
CA ARG A 194 -2.51 28.33 -22.09
C ARG A 194 -1.23 28.96 -22.61
N SER A 195 -1.36 30.16 -23.19
CA SER A 195 -0.24 30.90 -23.74
C SER A 195 0.87 31.12 -22.70
N PRO A 196 2.15 30.87 -23.04
CA PRO A 196 3.31 31.27 -22.23
C PRO A 196 3.35 32.76 -21.88
N THR A 197 2.65 33.62 -22.62
CA THR A 197 2.60 35.07 -22.38
C THR A 197 1.97 35.43 -21.03
N GLU A 198 1.04 34.63 -20.49
CA GLU A 198 0.45 34.88 -19.17
C GLU A 198 1.46 34.74 -18.03
N ILE A 199 2.53 33.96 -18.23
CA ILE A 199 3.62 33.79 -17.26
C ILE A 199 4.72 34.83 -17.51
N THR A 200 5.06 35.04 -18.78
CA THR A 200 6.24 35.81 -19.21
C THR A 200 5.97 37.29 -19.36
N HIS A 201 4.72 37.74 -19.36
CA HIS A 201 4.32 39.14 -19.46
C HIS A 201 3.38 39.52 -18.32
N GLN A 202 3.53 40.74 -17.80
CA GLN A 202 2.62 41.33 -16.84
C GLN A 202 1.70 42.30 -17.56
N LYS A 203 0.39 42.13 -17.39
CA LYS A 203 -0.61 43.10 -17.84
C LYS A 203 -0.69 44.27 -16.86
N ILE A 204 -0.53 45.49 -17.36
CA ILE A 204 -0.61 46.74 -16.60
C ILE A 204 -1.82 47.52 -17.09
N TYR A 205 -2.69 47.90 -16.17
CA TYR A 205 -3.87 48.73 -16.44
C TYR A 205 -3.57 50.19 -16.08
N ASP A 206 -3.94 51.11 -16.96
CA ASP A 206 -3.64 52.55 -16.79
C ASP A 206 -4.71 53.31 -15.96
N GLY A 207 -5.73 52.61 -15.47
CA GLY A 207 -6.85 53.19 -14.72
C GLY A 207 -7.86 53.98 -15.57
N ALA A 208 -7.58 54.21 -16.85
CA ALA A 208 -8.47 54.85 -17.83
C ALA A 208 -9.17 53.85 -18.76
N GLY A 209 -9.08 52.55 -18.44
CA GLY A 209 -9.63 51.45 -19.24
C GLY A 209 -8.67 50.92 -20.31
N GLY A 210 -7.44 51.46 -20.40
CA GLY A 210 -6.38 50.93 -21.24
C GLY A 210 -5.55 49.86 -20.52
N SER A 211 -4.93 48.99 -21.31
CA SER A 211 -3.98 47.99 -20.80
C SER A 211 -2.78 47.85 -21.71
N SER A 212 -1.60 47.66 -21.12
CA SER A 212 -0.36 47.31 -21.81
C SER A 212 0.22 46.00 -21.24
N GLU A 213 1.04 45.31 -22.01
CA GLU A 213 1.76 44.11 -21.55
C GLU A 213 3.25 44.40 -21.51
N VAL A 214 3.88 44.11 -20.37
CA VAL A 214 5.32 44.31 -20.16
C VAL A 214 5.98 42.95 -19.98
N PRO A 215 7.01 42.60 -20.77
CA PRO A 215 7.73 41.35 -20.60
C PRO A 215 8.48 41.36 -19.25
N ILE A 216 8.32 40.27 -18.50
CA ILE A 216 8.95 40.04 -17.20
C ILE A 216 9.86 38.80 -17.20
N ALA A 217 10.01 38.15 -18.35
CA ALA A 217 10.92 37.02 -18.57
C ALA A 217 11.64 37.16 -19.92
N PRO A 218 12.82 36.53 -20.10
CA PRO A 218 13.53 36.53 -21.38
C PRO A 218 12.68 35.92 -22.50
N ALA A 219 12.68 36.53 -23.69
CA ALA A 219 11.82 36.13 -24.81
C ALA A 219 12.01 34.67 -25.30
N THR A 220 13.14 34.04 -24.99
CA THR A 220 13.48 32.69 -25.46
C THR A 220 13.19 31.59 -24.44
N ILE A 221 12.70 31.91 -23.23
CA ILE A 221 12.40 30.89 -22.23
C ILE A 221 11.06 30.21 -22.58
N PRO A 222 11.00 28.87 -22.69
CA PRO A 222 9.72 28.17 -22.77
C PRO A 222 9.00 28.24 -21.41
N ALA A 223 7.68 28.38 -21.42
CA ALA A 223 6.86 28.35 -20.21
C ALA A 223 5.80 27.25 -20.31
N TRP A 224 5.63 26.50 -19.23
CA TRP A 224 4.55 25.53 -19.08
C TRP A 224 3.42 26.19 -18.29
N ASN A 225 2.23 26.29 -18.88
CA ASN A 225 1.10 27.05 -18.34
C ASN A 225 -0.20 26.23 -18.34
N PRO A 226 -0.34 25.24 -17.44
CA PRO A 226 -1.63 24.59 -17.25
C PRO A 226 -2.61 25.58 -16.61
N ALA A 227 -3.80 25.70 -17.19
CA ALA A 227 -4.86 26.59 -16.70
C ALA A 227 -5.55 26.07 -15.43
N PHE A 228 -5.46 24.76 -15.20
CA PHE A 228 -6.12 24.04 -14.12
C PHE A 228 -5.16 23.00 -13.54
N ASP A 229 -5.42 22.58 -12.31
CA ASP A 229 -4.86 21.35 -11.75
C ASP A 229 -5.97 20.48 -11.20
N VAL A 230 -5.66 19.19 -11.00
CA VAL A 230 -6.56 18.22 -10.39
C VAL A 230 -6.17 18.09 -8.94
N THR A 231 -7.12 18.37 -8.05
CA THR A 231 -7.03 18.05 -6.62
C THR A 231 -7.59 16.66 -6.39
N PRO A 232 -6.76 15.70 -5.95
CA PRO A 232 -7.22 14.36 -5.62
C PRO A 232 -8.30 14.40 -4.52
N ALA A 233 -9.29 13.54 -4.66
CA ALA A 233 -10.40 13.40 -3.73
C ALA A 233 -9.91 13.25 -2.27
N GLU A 234 -8.78 12.58 -2.08
CA GLU A 234 -8.16 12.36 -0.77
C GLU A 234 -7.77 13.60 0.04
N LEU A 235 -7.67 14.75 -0.62
CA LEU A 235 -7.37 16.02 0.01
C LEU A 235 -8.63 16.89 0.24
N ILE A 236 -9.80 16.48 -0.26
CA ILE A 236 -11.03 17.27 -0.26
C ILE A 236 -11.96 16.84 0.88
N THR A 237 -12.18 17.68 1.88
CA THR A 237 -13.03 17.39 3.05
C THR A 237 -14.50 17.15 2.70
N ALA A 238 -15.06 17.95 1.79
CA ALA A 238 -16.42 17.77 1.26
C ALA A 238 -16.62 18.55 -0.04
N ILE A 239 -17.62 18.14 -0.83
CA ILE A 239 -18.11 18.87 -2.00
C ILE A 239 -19.47 19.47 -1.65
N ILE A 240 -19.56 20.79 -1.58
CA ILE A 240 -20.76 21.54 -1.20
C ILE A 240 -21.57 21.84 -2.46
N THR A 241 -22.80 21.32 -2.53
CA THR A 241 -23.73 21.52 -3.64
C THR A 241 -25.02 22.20 -3.18
N GLU A 242 -25.86 22.63 -4.13
CA GLU A 242 -27.20 23.15 -3.88
C GLU A 242 -28.15 22.09 -3.30
N ARG A 243 -27.86 20.80 -3.46
CA ARG A 243 -28.63 19.69 -2.90
C ARG A 243 -28.17 19.27 -1.50
N GLY A 244 -27.09 19.86 -1.02
CA GLY A 244 -26.44 19.51 0.24
C GLY A 244 -24.96 19.19 0.06
N PRO A 245 -24.22 19.04 1.16
CA PRO A 245 -22.85 18.58 1.09
C PRO A 245 -22.81 17.11 0.68
N LEU A 246 -22.14 16.81 -0.42
CA LEU A 246 -21.64 15.48 -0.71
C LEU A 246 -20.43 15.27 0.19
N LEU A 247 -20.67 14.53 1.26
CA LEU A 247 -19.62 14.01 2.11
C LEU A 247 -19.05 12.76 1.43
N PRO A 248 -17.74 12.53 1.53
CA PRO A 248 -17.23 11.23 1.13
C PRO A 248 -17.94 10.14 1.92
N ALA A 249 -18.10 8.97 1.31
CA ALA A 249 -18.54 7.81 2.07
C ALA A 249 -17.62 7.71 3.30
N ARG A 250 -18.19 7.87 4.51
CA ARG A 250 -17.46 7.65 5.76
C ARG A 250 -17.19 6.15 5.86
N THR A 251 -16.19 5.69 5.14
CA THR A 251 -15.36 4.61 5.66
C THR A 251 -14.63 5.18 6.87
N THR A 252 -14.50 4.41 7.94
CA THR A 252 -14.23 4.93 9.29
C THR A 252 -12.91 5.67 9.44
N ASP A 253 -12.07 5.74 8.42
CA ASP A 253 -10.79 6.34 8.59
C ASP A 253 -10.12 6.75 7.24
N LYS A 254 -9.38 7.89 7.28
CA LYS A 254 -8.60 8.69 6.27
C LYS A 254 -8.01 8.03 5.00
N ALA A 255 -8.56 6.97 4.44
CA ALA A 255 -8.39 6.71 3.03
C ALA A 255 -9.00 7.93 2.39
N GLY A 256 -8.34 8.44 1.37
CA GLY A 256 -8.85 9.58 0.67
C GLY A 256 -10.37 9.54 0.51
N ASN A 257 -10.99 10.69 0.72
CA ASN A 257 -12.42 10.88 0.60
C ASN A 257 -12.89 10.29 -0.73
N VAL A 258 -13.47 9.08 -0.73
CA VAL A 258 -14.08 8.49 -1.93
C VAL A 258 -15.49 9.05 -2.00
N PHE A 259 -15.69 9.94 -2.96
CA PHE A 259 -17.00 10.45 -3.25
C PHE A 259 -17.68 9.51 -4.23
N ASP A 260 -18.91 9.12 -3.94
CA ASP A 260 -19.77 8.40 -4.87
C ASP A 260 -20.69 9.43 -5.57
N VAL A 261 -20.10 10.15 -6.52
CA VAL A 261 -20.81 11.18 -7.28
C VAL A 261 -22.00 10.58 -8.06
N PRO A 262 -21.88 9.42 -8.75
CA PRO A 262 -23.02 8.81 -9.43
C PRO A 262 -24.21 8.56 -8.49
N THR A 263 -23.99 7.88 -7.36
CA THR A 263 -25.06 7.59 -6.40
C THR A 263 -25.65 8.86 -5.79
N PHE A 264 -24.83 9.89 -5.54
CA PHE A 264 -25.32 11.19 -5.07
C PHE A 264 -26.25 11.87 -6.08
N LEU A 265 -25.95 11.77 -7.37
CA LEU A 265 -26.77 12.35 -8.43
C LEU A 265 -28.09 11.58 -8.65
N GLU A 266 -28.10 10.25 -8.42
CA GLU A 266 -29.27 9.38 -8.58
C GLU A 266 -30.31 9.50 -7.45
N ASN A 267 -29.88 9.77 -6.21
CA ASN A 267 -30.75 9.82 -5.01
C ASN A 267 -31.57 11.13 -4.89
N ALA A 268 -32.40 11.43 -5.88
CA ALA A 268 -33.08 12.72 -6.02
C ALA A 268 -34.19 13.03 -4.98
N ASP A 269 -34.64 12.08 -4.15
CA ASP A 269 -35.84 12.26 -3.28
C ASP A 269 -35.69 11.87 -1.80
N GLY A 270 -34.47 11.71 -1.27
CA GLY A 270 -34.31 11.46 0.17
C GLY A 270 -32.86 11.37 0.59
N ALA A 271 -32.45 12.24 1.51
CA ALA A 271 -31.15 12.10 2.18
C ALA A 271 -31.10 10.73 2.89
N PRO A 272 -30.17 9.83 2.53
CA PRO A 272 -30.02 8.61 3.31
C PRO A 272 -29.53 8.98 4.71
N GLU A 273 -30.13 8.39 5.75
CA GLU A 273 -29.55 8.38 7.10
C GLU A 273 -28.17 7.72 7.03
N GLN A 274 -27.12 8.53 6.94
CA GLN A 274 -25.75 8.08 7.11
C GLN A 274 -25.54 7.81 8.61
N LYS A 275 -25.48 6.53 8.99
CA LYS A 275 -25.14 6.11 10.35
C LYS A 275 -23.82 6.77 10.76
N GLN A 276 -23.88 7.54 11.84
CA GLN A 276 -22.72 8.17 12.46
C GLN A 276 -21.76 7.09 13.01
N GLY A 277 -20.84 6.64 12.17
CA GLY A 277 -19.63 5.97 12.62
C GLY A 277 -18.74 6.98 13.36
N VAL A 278 -18.23 6.56 14.52
CA VAL A 278 -17.31 7.34 15.35
C VAL A 278 -16.05 7.63 14.54
N VAL A 279 -15.79 8.91 14.30
CA VAL A 279 -14.57 9.40 13.63
C VAL A 279 -13.40 9.08 14.55
N THR A 280 -12.50 8.18 14.12
CA THR A 280 -11.17 8.12 14.71
C THR A 280 -10.18 8.85 13.82
N LYS A 281 -9.04 9.18 14.41
CA LYS A 281 -8.10 10.16 13.88
C LYS A 281 -7.32 9.67 12.64
N TYR A 282 -7.51 8.47 12.02
CA TYR A 282 -6.53 7.94 11.00
C TYR A 282 -6.93 6.86 9.97
N GLY A 283 -7.16 7.18 8.70
CA GLY A 283 -6.70 6.38 7.54
C GLY A 283 -7.45 5.20 6.94
N TYR A 284 -7.95 4.30 7.76
CA TYR A 284 -8.12 2.92 7.38
C TYR A 284 -9.61 2.55 7.16
N TYR A 285 -9.93 1.31 6.79
CA TYR A 285 -11.26 0.67 6.91
C TYR A 285 -11.11 -0.74 6.36
N GLU A 286 -11.83 -1.71 6.91
CA GLU A 286 -11.79 -3.07 6.39
C GLU A 286 -12.55 -3.15 5.06
N MET A 287 -11.87 -3.58 4.01
CA MET A 287 -12.48 -3.74 2.70
C MET A 287 -13.40 -4.96 2.67
N THR A 288 -14.51 -4.82 1.94
CA THR A 288 -15.39 -5.90 1.48
C THR A 288 -15.18 -6.15 -0.01
N VAL A 289 -15.76 -7.25 -0.52
CA VAL A 289 -15.77 -7.59 -1.96
C VAL A 289 -16.29 -6.46 -2.86
N ASP A 290 -17.23 -5.65 -2.36
CA ASP A 290 -17.80 -4.52 -3.11
C ASP A 290 -16.88 -3.29 -3.03
N THR A 291 -16.44 -2.92 -1.82
CA THR A 291 -15.61 -1.72 -1.63
C THR A 291 -14.23 -1.85 -2.29
N VAL A 292 -13.66 -3.06 -2.37
CA VAL A 292 -12.38 -3.28 -3.05
C VAL A 292 -12.51 -3.06 -4.55
N ALA A 293 -13.62 -3.49 -5.17
CA ALA A 293 -13.87 -3.26 -6.59
C ALA A 293 -13.97 -1.75 -6.91
N HIS A 294 -14.75 -1.01 -6.12
CA HIS A 294 -14.88 0.45 -6.25
C HIS A 294 -13.53 1.17 -6.10
N TYR A 295 -12.74 0.77 -5.10
CA TYR A 295 -11.41 1.33 -4.90
C TYR A 295 -10.49 1.08 -6.10
N LEU A 296 -10.46 -0.16 -6.61
CA LEU A 296 -9.54 -0.57 -7.66
C LEU A 296 -9.82 0.10 -9.01
N VAL A 297 -11.09 0.30 -9.39
CA VAL A 297 -11.40 0.98 -10.66
C VAL A 297 -11.03 2.48 -10.65
N GLY A 298 -10.92 3.08 -9.47
CA GLY A 298 -10.42 4.44 -9.28
C GLY A 298 -8.90 4.58 -9.41
N VAL A 299 -8.16 3.46 -9.35
CA VAL A 299 -6.69 3.45 -9.52
C VAL A 299 -6.35 3.12 -10.97
N ARG A 300 -5.75 4.08 -11.69
CA ARG A 300 -5.45 3.97 -13.13
C ARG A 300 -4.81 2.64 -13.52
N ARG A 301 -3.72 2.23 -12.85
CA ARG A 301 -2.99 1.01 -13.19
C ARG A 301 -3.82 -0.25 -12.94
N CYS A 302 -4.62 -0.27 -11.87
CA CYS A 302 -5.52 -1.38 -11.57
C CYS A 302 -6.64 -1.48 -12.62
N ARG A 303 -7.20 -0.34 -13.03
CA ARG A 303 -8.19 -0.24 -14.12
C ARG A 303 -7.64 -0.73 -15.46
N GLU A 304 -6.40 -0.39 -15.79
CA GLU A 304 -5.73 -0.90 -17.00
C GLU A 304 -5.61 -2.43 -16.97
N VAL A 305 -5.29 -3.02 -15.82
CA VAL A 305 -5.22 -4.48 -15.65
C VAL A 305 -6.61 -5.12 -15.69
N LEU A 306 -7.60 -4.56 -14.98
CA LEU A 306 -8.97 -5.10 -14.93
C LEU A 306 -9.71 -4.93 -16.27
N GLY A 307 -9.33 -3.95 -17.09
CA GLY A 307 -10.00 -3.67 -18.37
C GLY A 307 -11.41 -3.08 -18.21
N THR A 308 -11.70 -2.47 -17.06
CA THR A 308 -12.98 -1.79 -16.79
C THR A 308 -12.82 -0.64 -15.81
N ALA A 309 -13.60 0.41 -16.00
CA ALA A 309 -13.79 1.49 -15.04
C ALA A 309 -15.08 1.34 -14.21
N ASP A 310 -15.93 0.36 -14.58
CA ASP A 310 -17.18 0.06 -13.90
C ASP A 310 -16.91 -0.98 -12.81
N ALA A 311 -17.09 -0.57 -11.54
CA ALA A 311 -16.90 -1.43 -10.38
C ALA A 311 -17.88 -2.62 -10.37
N SER A 312 -19.10 -2.45 -10.91
CA SER A 312 -20.11 -3.51 -10.96
C SER A 312 -19.74 -4.63 -11.94
N ALA A 313 -18.83 -4.35 -12.88
CA ALA A 313 -18.28 -5.33 -13.82
C ALA A 313 -17.08 -6.11 -13.26
N VAL A 314 -16.59 -5.77 -12.06
CA VAL A 314 -15.49 -6.47 -11.40
C VAL A 314 -16.04 -7.56 -10.49
N THR A 315 -15.64 -8.81 -10.73
CA THR A 315 -15.95 -9.92 -9.84
C THR A 315 -14.86 -10.04 -8.78
N SER A 316 -15.22 -9.79 -7.52
CA SER A 316 -14.30 -9.88 -6.37
C SER A 316 -14.65 -11.08 -5.49
N VAL A 317 -13.62 -11.85 -5.08
CA VAL A 317 -13.76 -12.97 -4.13
C VAL A 317 -12.67 -12.83 -3.07
N GLU A 318 -13.04 -12.90 -1.79
CA GLU A 318 -12.08 -13.04 -0.69
C GLU A 318 -11.76 -14.53 -0.52
N PHE A 319 -10.47 -14.89 -0.49
CA PHE A 319 -10.05 -16.29 -0.46
C PHE A 319 -8.81 -16.53 0.42
N GLY A 320 -8.49 -15.59 1.32
CA GLY A 320 -7.33 -15.72 2.20
C GLY A 320 -7.52 -16.81 3.25
N ASP A 321 -6.71 -17.86 3.18
CA ASP A 321 -6.47 -18.82 4.28
C ASP A 321 -5.43 -18.27 5.30
N GLY A 322 -4.95 -17.04 5.08
CA GLY A 322 -3.90 -16.39 5.85
C GLY A 322 -4.34 -15.93 7.24
N ASN A 323 -3.46 -16.14 8.22
CA ASN A 323 -3.69 -15.82 9.64
C ASN A 323 -3.73 -14.32 9.98
N LEU A 324 -3.36 -13.43 9.05
CA LEU A 324 -3.04 -12.02 9.34
C LEU A 324 -3.78 -10.98 8.49
N ASN A 325 -4.12 -11.29 7.23
CA ASN A 325 -4.50 -10.29 6.22
C ASN A 325 -5.75 -10.75 5.43
N LEU A 326 -6.49 -9.79 4.86
CA LEU A 326 -7.54 -10.03 3.87
C LEU A 326 -6.91 -10.14 2.48
N VAL A 327 -7.37 -11.08 1.65
CA VAL A 327 -6.86 -11.26 0.28
C VAL A 327 -8.02 -11.41 -0.69
N PHE A 328 -8.16 -10.44 -1.59
CA PHE A 328 -9.18 -10.39 -2.62
C PHE A 328 -8.59 -10.72 -3.98
N ARG A 329 -9.23 -11.63 -4.72
CA ARG A 329 -9.04 -11.82 -6.15
C ARG A 329 -10.09 -10.99 -6.86
N CYS A 330 -9.64 -10.03 -7.66
CA CYS A 330 -10.53 -9.17 -8.44
C CYS A 330 -10.28 -9.43 -9.93
N GLU A 331 -11.35 -9.80 -10.64
CA GLU A 331 -11.34 -10.12 -12.06
C GLU A 331 -12.27 -9.17 -12.81
N GLY A 332 -11.73 -8.52 -13.84
CA GLY A 332 -12.53 -7.67 -14.72
C GLY A 332 -13.13 -8.43 -15.91
N PRO A 333 -14.03 -7.78 -16.68
CA PRO A 333 -14.86 -8.43 -17.70
C PRO A 333 -14.08 -8.97 -18.91
N GLN A 334 -12.83 -8.51 -19.10
CA GLN A 334 -11.94 -8.95 -20.18
C GLN A 334 -10.94 -10.03 -19.72
N GLY A 335 -11.10 -10.58 -18.51
CA GLY A 335 -10.26 -11.64 -17.96
C GLY A 335 -8.98 -11.15 -17.28
N GLY A 336 -8.79 -9.83 -17.13
CA GLY A 336 -7.69 -9.27 -16.35
C GLY A 336 -7.89 -9.49 -14.85
N VAL A 337 -6.86 -9.99 -14.16
CA VAL A 337 -6.95 -10.37 -12.75
C VAL A 337 -5.81 -9.76 -11.93
N LEU A 338 -6.13 -9.29 -10.73
CA LEU A 338 -5.17 -8.81 -9.74
C LEU A 338 -5.52 -9.33 -8.33
N ILE A 339 -4.55 -9.21 -7.43
CA ILE A 339 -4.72 -9.49 -6.01
C ILE A 339 -4.67 -8.18 -5.23
N ALA A 340 -5.66 -7.94 -4.37
CA ALA A 340 -5.66 -6.88 -3.38
C ALA A 340 -5.52 -7.50 -1.98
N LYS A 341 -4.40 -7.23 -1.31
CA LYS A 341 -4.09 -7.72 0.03
C LYS A 341 -4.15 -6.57 1.02
N GLN A 342 -4.98 -6.69 2.05
CA GLN A 342 -5.15 -5.67 3.08
C GLN A 342 -4.75 -6.18 4.46
N ALA A 343 -3.88 -5.44 5.15
CA ALA A 343 -3.55 -5.69 6.55
C ALA A 343 -4.68 -5.25 7.48
N LEU A 344 -4.94 -6.03 8.53
CA LEU A 344 -5.86 -5.68 9.63
C LEU A 344 -5.11 -5.06 10.83
N PRO A 345 -5.71 -4.18 11.64
CA PRO A 345 -5.06 -3.60 12.82
C PRO A 345 -4.89 -4.60 13.98
N TYR A 346 -5.13 -5.90 13.73
CA TYR A 346 -5.03 -7.01 14.65
C TYR A 346 -4.65 -8.30 13.90
N VAL A 347 -4.32 -9.36 14.66
CA VAL A 347 -4.05 -10.70 14.12
C VAL A 347 -5.36 -11.39 13.75
N ARG A 348 -5.65 -11.60 12.45
CA ARG A 348 -6.94 -12.15 11.95
C ARG A 348 -7.36 -13.45 12.63
N CYS A 349 -6.45 -14.40 12.85
CA CYS A 349 -6.80 -15.70 13.45
C CYS A 349 -7.12 -15.65 14.96
N VAL A 350 -6.73 -14.57 15.65
CA VAL A 350 -7.01 -14.36 17.08
C VAL A 350 -8.13 -13.32 17.29
N GLY A 351 -8.30 -12.41 16.34
CA GLY A 351 -9.23 -11.28 16.40
C GLY A 351 -8.63 -10.07 17.10
N GLU A 352 -9.49 -9.08 17.43
CA GLU A 352 -9.11 -7.79 18.02
C GLU A 352 -8.35 -7.90 19.36
N GLY A 353 -8.39 -9.05 20.02
CA GLY A 353 -7.66 -9.33 21.25
C GLY A 353 -6.13 -9.32 21.11
N TRP A 354 -5.59 -9.33 19.89
CA TRP A 354 -4.16 -9.21 19.62
C TRP A 354 -3.89 -8.10 18.58
N PRO A 355 -3.69 -6.85 19.02
CA PRO A 355 -3.39 -5.73 18.14
C PRO A 355 -2.10 -5.94 17.34
N LEU A 356 -2.10 -5.54 16.07
CA LEU A 356 -0.94 -5.63 15.19
C LEU A 356 -0.90 -4.45 14.22
N THR A 357 0.26 -3.82 14.09
CA THR A 357 0.43 -2.61 13.28
C THR A 357 0.13 -2.82 11.79
N LEU A 358 -0.56 -1.87 11.16
CA LEU A 358 -0.76 -1.81 9.71
C LEU A 358 0.53 -1.57 8.93
N GLU A 359 1.56 -1.03 9.60
CA GLU A 359 2.87 -0.74 8.98
C GLU A 359 3.55 -1.98 8.39
N ARG A 360 3.15 -3.19 8.79
CA ARG A 360 3.62 -4.42 8.15
C ARG A 360 3.33 -4.48 6.65
N ALA A 361 2.20 -3.89 6.20
CA ALA A 361 1.90 -3.78 4.77
C ALA A 361 2.88 -2.86 4.03
N TYR A 362 3.37 -1.81 4.70
CA TYR A 362 4.42 -0.95 4.15
C TYR A 362 5.75 -1.70 4.00
N PHE A 363 6.14 -2.51 5.00
CA PHE A 363 7.35 -3.33 4.92
C PHE A 363 7.21 -4.45 3.89
N GLU A 364 6.05 -5.09 3.80
CA GLU A 364 5.76 -6.08 2.76
C GLU A 364 5.85 -5.44 1.36
N HIS A 365 5.20 -4.29 1.14
CA HIS A 365 5.29 -3.56 -0.13
C HIS A 365 6.75 -3.23 -0.49
N CYS A 366 7.50 -2.66 0.45
CA CYS A 366 8.91 -2.34 0.25
C CYS A 366 9.76 -3.57 -0.07
N ALA A 367 9.44 -4.72 0.55
CA ALA A 367 10.17 -5.96 0.35
C ALA A 367 9.83 -6.58 -1.00
N LEU A 368 8.56 -6.62 -1.39
CA LEU A 368 8.10 -7.07 -2.71
C LEU A 368 8.75 -6.25 -3.82
N GLU A 369 8.72 -4.92 -3.74
CA GLU A 369 9.37 -4.03 -4.71
C GLU A 369 10.88 -4.32 -4.82
N ARG A 370 11.56 -4.43 -3.68
CA ARG A 370 13.01 -4.69 -3.67
C ARG A 370 13.33 -6.08 -4.21
N GLN A 371 12.58 -7.10 -3.83
CA GLN A 371 12.80 -8.48 -4.26
C GLN A 371 12.43 -8.65 -5.74
N HIS A 372 11.37 -8.01 -6.23
CA HIS A 372 10.99 -7.98 -7.65
C HIS A 372 12.04 -7.29 -8.50
N ALA A 373 12.61 -6.16 -8.05
CA ALA A 373 13.72 -5.51 -8.74
C ALA A 373 14.96 -6.41 -8.86
N LEU A 374 15.17 -7.30 -7.87
CA LEU A 374 16.28 -8.24 -7.87
C LEU A 374 15.96 -9.52 -8.65
N CYS A 375 14.73 -10.01 -8.66
CA CYS A 375 14.35 -11.30 -9.23
C CYS A 375 12.89 -11.23 -9.78
N PRO A 376 12.64 -10.45 -10.84
CA PRO A 376 11.29 -10.16 -11.33
C PRO A 376 10.54 -11.40 -11.80
N GLU A 377 11.28 -12.44 -12.22
CA GLU A 377 10.74 -13.73 -12.64
C GLU A 377 10.29 -14.64 -11.47
N ARG A 378 10.51 -14.22 -10.21
CA ARG A 378 10.22 -14.99 -8.99
C ARG A 378 9.45 -14.22 -7.93
N VAL A 379 9.02 -12.99 -8.18
CA VAL A 379 8.26 -12.18 -7.21
C VAL A 379 7.14 -11.46 -7.96
N PRO A 380 5.88 -11.47 -7.47
CA PRO A 380 4.81 -10.76 -8.14
C PRO A 380 5.09 -9.25 -8.20
N GLU A 381 4.76 -8.64 -9.33
CA GLU A 381 4.84 -7.19 -9.50
C GLU A 381 3.77 -6.50 -8.63
N VAL A 382 4.10 -5.36 -8.01
CA VAL A 382 3.12 -4.52 -7.30
C VAL A 382 2.58 -3.47 -8.26
N TYR A 383 1.26 -3.36 -8.34
CA TYR A 383 0.56 -2.37 -9.16
C TYR A 383 0.22 -1.11 -8.38
N HIS A 384 -0.12 -1.23 -7.10
CA HIS A 384 -0.51 -0.10 -6.26
C HIS A 384 -0.25 -0.38 -4.78
N PHE A 385 0.02 0.66 -4.01
CA PHE A 385 0.15 0.59 -2.56
C PHE A 385 -0.52 1.80 -1.91
N ASN A 386 -1.36 1.55 -0.90
CA ASN A 386 -1.93 2.59 -0.05
C ASN A 386 -1.56 2.31 1.41
N ARG A 387 -0.72 3.19 1.96
CA ARG A 387 -0.19 3.05 3.32
C ARG A 387 -1.25 3.22 4.39
N GLU A 388 -2.14 4.20 4.24
CA GLU A 388 -3.19 4.48 5.22
C GLU A 388 -4.18 3.31 5.33
N LEU A 389 -4.46 2.62 4.22
CA LEU A 389 -5.31 1.42 4.19
C LEU A 389 -4.58 0.11 4.48
N GLY A 390 -3.25 0.11 4.58
CA GLY A 390 -2.46 -1.11 4.62
C GLY A 390 -2.73 -2.03 3.42
N LEU A 391 -2.97 -1.46 2.24
CA LEU A 391 -3.41 -2.16 1.04
C LEU A 391 -2.29 -2.27 0.02
N ILE A 392 -2.02 -3.50 -0.44
CA ILE A 392 -1.09 -3.81 -1.52
C ILE A 392 -1.89 -4.45 -2.66
N VAL A 393 -1.79 -3.88 -3.85
CA VAL A 393 -2.36 -4.46 -5.07
C VAL A 393 -1.24 -4.99 -5.93
N MET A 394 -1.28 -6.28 -6.27
CA MET A 394 -0.19 -6.97 -6.94
C MET A 394 -0.70 -7.93 -8.02
N ARG A 395 0.23 -8.41 -8.84
CA ARG A 395 -0.01 -9.40 -9.88
C ARG A 395 -0.66 -10.66 -9.31
N PHE A 396 -1.73 -11.12 -9.96
CA PHE A 396 -2.26 -12.46 -9.74
C PHE A 396 -1.33 -13.51 -10.37
N ILE A 397 -0.92 -14.49 -9.57
CA ILE A 397 -0.13 -15.62 -10.04
C ILE A 397 -1.11 -16.69 -10.54
N GLU A 398 -1.18 -16.87 -11.86
CA GLU A 398 -2.25 -17.65 -12.49
C GLU A 398 -2.13 -19.17 -12.23
N PRO A 399 -3.25 -19.92 -12.24
CA PRO A 399 -3.20 -21.38 -12.36
C PRO A 399 -2.31 -21.82 -13.53
N PRO A 400 -1.55 -22.92 -13.41
CA PRO A 400 -1.68 -23.99 -12.42
C PRO A 400 -0.86 -23.79 -11.13
N HIS A 401 -0.42 -22.57 -10.82
CA HIS A 401 0.34 -22.31 -9.60
C HIS A 401 -0.47 -22.62 -8.33
N GLU A 402 0.16 -23.26 -7.36
CA GLU A 402 -0.38 -23.55 -6.04
C GLU A 402 0.68 -23.30 -4.96
N ILE A 403 0.30 -23.32 -3.69
CA ILE A 403 1.26 -23.24 -2.59
C ILE A 403 2.18 -24.47 -2.57
N LEU A 404 3.51 -24.25 -2.49
CA LEU A 404 4.53 -25.32 -2.50
C LEU A 404 4.28 -26.38 -1.43
N ARG A 405 3.84 -25.98 -0.23
CA ARG A 405 3.41 -26.92 0.81
C ARG A 405 2.35 -27.92 0.32
N LYS A 406 1.32 -27.43 -0.37
CA LYS A 406 0.24 -28.26 -0.92
C LYS A 406 0.77 -29.19 -2.02
N ALA A 407 1.67 -28.69 -2.87
CA ALA A 407 2.35 -29.50 -3.89
C ALA A 407 3.18 -30.66 -3.29
N LEU A 408 3.92 -30.38 -2.21
CA LEU A 408 4.75 -31.37 -1.50
C LEU A 408 3.89 -32.44 -0.81
N ILE A 409 2.80 -32.04 -0.15
CA ILE A 409 1.83 -32.98 0.46
C ILE A 409 1.19 -33.86 -0.61
N ALA A 410 0.85 -33.29 -1.77
CA ALA A 410 0.28 -34.02 -2.89
C ALA A 410 1.26 -34.95 -3.63
N GLY A 411 2.53 -35.02 -3.22
CA GLY A 411 3.51 -35.90 -3.85
C GLY A 411 4.01 -35.41 -5.22
N ARG A 412 3.84 -34.12 -5.54
CA ARG A 412 4.25 -33.58 -6.84
C ARG A 412 5.76 -33.37 -6.89
N ARG A 413 6.35 -33.71 -8.04
CA ARG A 413 7.72 -33.35 -8.38
C ARG A 413 7.72 -32.05 -9.15
N LEU A 414 8.61 -31.14 -8.76
CA LEU A 414 8.68 -29.79 -9.30
C LEU A 414 10.04 -29.59 -9.96
N PRO A 415 10.16 -29.86 -11.27
CA PRO A 415 11.43 -29.67 -11.99
C PRO A 415 11.96 -28.24 -11.84
N GLY A 416 13.23 -28.12 -11.47
CA GLY A 416 13.90 -26.82 -11.32
C GLY A 416 13.67 -26.11 -9.99
N LEU A 417 12.88 -26.69 -9.06
CA LEU A 417 12.56 -26.08 -7.76
C LEU A 417 13.82 -25.61 -7.02
N ALA A 418 14.79 -26.51 -6.78
CA ALA A 418 16.05 -26.14 -6.12
C ALA A 418 16.80 -25.00 -6.80
N GLY A 419 16.79 -24.96 -8.14
CA GLY A 419 17.40 -23.88 -8.92
C GLY A 419 16.72 -22.53 -8.70
N HIS A 420 15.38 -22.50 -8.70
CA HIS A 420 14.61 -21.28 -8.49
C HIS A 420 14.77 -20.74 -7.07
N LEU A 421 14.64 -21.62 -6.06
CA LEU A 421 14.80 -21.25 -4.65
C LEU A 421 16.23 -20.77 -4.36
N GLY A 422 17.24 -21.49 -4.85
CA GLY A 422 18.65 -21.12 -4.68
C GLY A 422 18.98 -19.78 -5.34
N ALA A 423 18.48 -19.52 -6.55
CA ALA A 423 18.68 -18.24 -7.24
C ALA A 423 18.00 -17.07 -6.50
N PHE A 424 16.76 -17.25 -6.04
CA PHE A 424 16.05 -16.25 -5.24
C PHE A 424 16.84 -15.89 -3.99
N LEU A 425 17.21 -16.87 -3.17
CA LEU A 425 18.00 -16.69 -1.95
C LEU A 425 19.34 -16.00 -2.23
N ALA A 426 20.07 -16.45 -3.25
CA ALA A 426 21.38 -15.89 -3.57
C ALA A 426 21.28 -14.40 -3.91
N ARG A 427 20.32 -14.02 -4.77
CA ARG A 427 20.17 -12.64 -5.23
C ARG A 427 19.67 -11.72 -4.11
N THR A 428 18.62 -12.11 -3.40
CA THR A 428 18.02 -11.26 -2.37
C THR A 428 18.96 -11.04 -1.20
N LEU A 429 19.67 -12.09 -0.75
CA LEU A 429 20.61 -11.99 0.37
C LEU A 429 21.90 -11.27 -0.04
N PHE A 430 22.47 -11.56 -1.20
CA PHE A 430 23.74 -10.94 -1.64
C PHE A 430 23.59 -9.43 -1.88
N PHE A 431 22.64 -9.01 -2.71
CA PHE A 431 22.47 -7.61 -3.13
C PHE A 431 21.90 -6.67 -2.05
N THR A 432 21.58 -7.20 -0.87
CA THR A 432 21.15 -6.42 0.30
C THR A 432 22.13 -6.56 1.47
N SER A 433 23.25 -7.23 1.25
CA SER A 433 24.32 -7.40 2.23
C SER A 433 25.41 -6.35 2.12
N SER A 434 26.26 -6.28 3.15
CA SER A 434 27.47 -5.44 3.11
C SER A 434 28.54 -5.93 2.13
N LEU A 435 28.35 -7.12 1.50
CA LEU A 435 29.20 -7.59 0.40
C LEU A 435 28.95 -6.76 -0.88
N HIS A 436 27.77 -6.16 -0.99
CA HIS A 436 27.36 -5.37 -2.14
C HIS A 436 27.09 -3.90 -1.79
N LEU A 437 26.41 -3.63 -0.67
CA LEU A 437 26.07 -2.27 -0.24
C LEU A 437 27.25 -1.58 0.45
N SER A 438 27.40 -0.28 0.22
CA SER A 438 28.31 0.55 0.99
C SER A 438 27.85 0.69 2.44
N GLY A 439 28.76 1.07 3.34
CA GLY A 439 28.48 1.30 4.76
C GLY A 439 27.33 2.28 5.02
N PRO A 440 27.28 3.46 4.37
CA PRO A 440 26.16 4.40 4.52
C PRO A 440 24.82 3.84 4.04
N GLU A 441 24.77 3.21 2.86
CA GLU A 441 23.54 2.60 2.31
C GLU A 441 23.03 1.50 3.24
N LYS A 442 23.94 0.64 3.73
CA LYS A 442 23.60 -0.42 4.67
C LYS A 442 23.03 0.12 5.97
N ARG A 443 23.63 1.16 6.56
CA ARG A 443 23.13 1.77 7.82
C ARG A 443 21.79 2.45 7.64
N ALA A 444 21.59 3.19 6.54
CA ALA A 444 20.31 3.82 6.22
C ALA A 444 19.22 2.77 6.03
N ALA A 445 19.53 1.65 5.36
CA ALA A 445 18.62 0.55 5.20
C ALA A 445 18.29 -0.10 6.56
N VAL A 446 19.29 -0.46 7.37
CA VAL A 446 19.05 -1.00 8.72
C VAL A 446 18.14 -0.09 9.54
N ALA A 447 18.39 1.22 9.54
CA ALA A 447 17.57 2.18 10.28
C ALA A 447 16.09 2.16 9.83
N LYS A 448 15.82 2.17 8.51
CA LYS A 448 14.45 2.08 7.97
C LYS A 448 13.76 0.78 8.41
N TRP A 449 14.45 -0.36 8.30
CA TRP A 449 13.85 -1.67 8.51
C TRP A 449 13.74 -2.07 9.98
N SER A 450 14.46 -1.41 10.90
CA SER A 450 14.27 -1.56 12.34
C SER A 450 12.89 -1.15 12.84
N GLU A 451 12.13 -0.37 12.07
CA GLU A 451 10.74 -0.04 12.38
C GLU A 451 9.79 -1.26 12.28
N ASN A 452 10.19 -2.35 11.61
CA ASN A 452 9.41 -3.60 11.58
C ASN A 452 9.58 -4.46 12.85
N HIS A 453 10.04 -3.86 13.96
CA HIS A 453 10.28 -4.54 15.23
C HIS A 453 9.06 -5.30 15.82
N PRO A 454 7.78 -4.94 15.59
CA PRO A 454 6.67 -5.73 16.11
C PRO A 454 6.63 -7.15 15.54
N LEU A 455 7.00 -7.32 14.26
CA LEU A 455 7.02 -8.62 13.57
C LEU A 455 8.26 -9.43 13.97
N CYS A 456 9.38 -8.75 14.21
CA CYS A 456 10.57 -9.34 14.83
C CYS A 456 10.25 -9.89 16.24
N ALA A 457 9.58 -9.10 17.08
CA ALA A 457 9.21 -9.51 18.44
C ALA A 457 8.30 -10.75 18.46
N LEU A 458 7.34 -10.83 17.52
CA LEU A 458 6.53 -12.04 17.35
C LEU A 458 7.39 -13.26 17.03
N THR A 459 8.35 -13.10 16.12
CA THR A 459 9.30 -14.16 15.72
C THR A 459 10.19 -14.60 16.90
N GLU A 460 10.73 -13.65 17.65
CA GLU A 460 11.53 -13.86 18.87
C GLU A 460 10.77 -14.69 19.92
N GLN A 461 9.47 -14.43 20.05
CA GLN A 461 8.59 -15.15 20.96
C GLN A 461 8.30 -16.57 20.44
N VAL A 462 7.69 -16.70 19.26
CA VAL A 462 7.10 -17.98 18.82
C VAL A 462 8.11 -18.97 18.24
N ILE A 463 9.28 -18.52 17.80
CA ILE A 463 10.32 -19.41 17.26
C ILE A 463 11.37 -19.73 18.31
N PHE A 464 11.80 -18.73 19.09
CA PHE A 464 12.99 -18.83 19.93
C PHE A 464 12.73 -18.91 21.43
N THR A 465 11.47 -18.77 21.86
CA THR A 465 11.14 -18.73 23.30
C THR A 465 10.10 -19.77 23.66
N GLU A 466 8.87 -19.64 23.14
CA GLU A 466 7.72 -20.42 23.60
C GLU A 466 7.92 -21.95 23.51
N PRO A 467 8.42 -22.53 22.40
CA PRO A 467 8.52 -24.00 22.28
C PRO A 467 9.40 -24.66 23.35
N TYR A 468 10.29 -23.91 23.99
CA TYR A 468 11.31 -24.40 24.93
C TYR A 468 10.96 -24.19 26.40
N ILE A 469 9.78 -23.62 26.67
CA ILE A 469 9.23 -23.40 28.01
C ILE A 469 7.79 -23.89 28.07
N ASP A 470 7.24 -23.97 29.29
CA ASP A 470 5.81 -24.17 29.43
C ASP A 470 5.06 -22.86 29.15
N HIS A 471 4.20 -22.87 28.15
CA HIS A 471 3.51 -21.69 27.66
C HIS A 471 2.17 -22.07 27.05
N THR A 472 1.15 -21.23 27.25
CA THR A 472 -0.24 -21.49 26.86
C THR A 472 -0.45 -21.55 25.35
N ASN A 473 0.43 -20.92 24.57
CA ASN A 473 0.37 -20.91 23.12
C ASN A 473 0.89 -22.21 22.49
N ASN A 474 1.59 -23.06 23.25
CA ASN A 474 2.13 -24.30 22.72
C ASN A 474 1.03 -25.37 22.62
N ARG A 475 1.04 -26.14 21.54
CA ARG A 475 0.22 -27.33 21.35
C ARG A 475 1.01 -28.39 20.58
N TRP A 476 0.67 -29.65 20.76
CA TRP A 476 1.29 -30.78 20.06
C TRP A 476 0.32 -31.97 20.04
N THR A 477 0.64 -33.03 19.30
CA THR A 477 -0.16 -34.26 19.30
C THR A 477 -0.09 -34.94 20.68
N THR A 478 -1.12 -34.72 21.48
CA THR A 478 -1.25 -35.23 22.85
C THR A 478 -2.19 -36.44 22.90
N PRO A 479 -1.90 -37.47 23.72
CA PRO A 479 -0.77 -37.59 24.66
C PRO A 479 0.54 -38.12 24.04
N GLN A 480 0.56 -38.41 22.74
CA GLN A 480 1.62 -39.20 22.10
C GLN A 480 3.01 -38.55 22.16
N LEU A 481 3.10 -37.21 22.18
CA LEU A 481 4.37 -36.46 22.23
C LEU A 481 4.68 -35.84 23.60
N ASP A 482 3.86 -36.05 24.63
CA ASP A 482 4.04 -35.37 25.93
C ASP A 482 5.43 -35.63 26.53
N ALA A 483 5.92 -36.87 26.44
CA ALA A 483 7.26 -37.24 26.91
C ALA A 483 8.38 -36.63 26.04
N ASP A 484 8.19 -36.58 24.72
CA ASP A 484 9.15 -36.00 23.78
C ASP A 484 9.31 -34.48 24.04
N VAL A 485 8.19 -33.77 24.23
CA VAL A 485 8.16 -32.33 24.54
C VAL A 485 8.75 -32.05 25.92
N ALA A 486 8.42 -32.86 26.93
CA ALA A 486 9.02 -32.74 28.26
C ALA A 486 10.54 -32.92 28.22
N ALA A 487 11.03 -33.91 27.48
CA ALA A 487 12.47 -34.15 27.30
C ALA A 487 13.15 -32.97 26.58
N LEU A 488 12.55 -32.45 25.50
CA LEU A 488 13.06 -31.31 24.75
C LEU A 488 13.15 -30.05 25.62
N ARG A 489 12.13 -29.77 26.44
CA ARG A 489 12.15 -28.64 27.39
C ARG A 489 13.15 -28.86 28.54
N ALA A 490 13.50 -30.09 28.87
CA ALA A 490 14.54 -30.38 29.86
C ALA A 490 15.97 -30.33 29.26
N ASP A 491 16.10 -30.32 27.94
CA ASP A 491 17.38 -30.34 27.24
C ASP A 491 18.13 -29.01 27.39
N ARG A 492 19.23 -29.07 28.16
CA ARG A 492 20.08 -27.91 28.44
C ARG A 492 20.83 -27.44 27.18
N ASP A 493 21.38 -28.36 26.40
CA ASP A 493 22.24 -28.02 25.27
C ASP A 493 21.41 -27.39 24.15
N LEU A 494 20.19 -27.92 23.95
CA LEU A 494 19.23 -27.31 23.03
C LEU A 494 18.88 -25.88 23.44
N LYS A 495 18.59 -25.63 24.73
CA LYS A 495 18.27 -24.28 25.21
C LYS A 495 19.42 -23.30 25.02
N LEU A 496 20.66 -23.74 25.23
CA LEU A 496 21.84 -22.91 24.99
C LEU A 496 22.01 -22.57 23.50
N ALA A 497 21.86 -23.57 22.63
CA ALA A 497 21.96 -23.38 21.19
C ALA A 497 20.84 -22.47 20.63
N VAL A 498 19.60 -22.64 21.08
CA VAL A 498 18.47 -21.76 20.72
C VAL A 498 18.69 -20.34 21.22
N ALA A 499 19.21 -20.17 22.45
CA ALA A 499 19.51 -18.85 22.98
C ALA A 499 20.55 -18.11 22.11
N HIS A 500 21.56 -18.83 21.61
CA HIS A 500 22.54 -18.26 20.68
C HIS A 500 21.91 -17.89 19.32
N LEU A 501 21.02 -18.73 18.77
CA LEU A 501 20.28 -18.38 17.54
C LEU A 501 19.37 -17.16 17.75
N LYS A 502 18.75 -17.02 18.92
CA LYS A 502 17.96 -15.85 19.30
C LYS A 502 18.83 -14.59 19.38
N GLU A 503 19.99 -14.70 20.01
CA GLU A 503 20.98 -13.62 20.08
C GLU A 503 21.37 -13.17 18.66
N LEU A 504 21.72 -14.11 17.78
CA LEU A 504 22.07 -13.83 16.40
C LEU A 504 20.91 -13.12 15.66
N PHE A 505 19.67 -13.57 15.84
CA PHE A 505 18.48 -12.94 15.25
C PHE A 505 18.28 -11.50 15.74
N LEU A 506 18.56 -11.22 17.03
CA LEU A 506 18.37 -9.90 17.64
C LEU A 506 19.38 -8.84 17.16
N HIS A 507 20.60 -9.22 16.81
CA HIS A 507 21.67 -8.24 16.53
C HIS A 507 22.27 -8.33 15.12
N SER A 508 22.10 -9.44 14.40
CA SER A 508 22.78 -9.64 13.12
C SER A 508 22.04 -8.93 12.00
N THR A 509 22.69 -7.98 11.34
CA THR A 509 22.12 -7.19 10.24
C THR A 509 22.76 -7.57 8.89
N GLU A 510 22.87 -8.86 8.59
CA GLU A 510 23.64 -9.37 7.45
C GLU A 510 23.01 -9.01 6.09
N ALA A 511 21.69 -9.20 5.92
CA ALA A 511 20.97 -8.93 4.68
C ALA A 511 19.52 -8.54 4.97
N LEU A 512 18.82 -7.97 3.98
CA LEU A 512 17.36 -7.85 4.03
C LEU A 512 16.76 -9.24 3.78
N ILE A 513 16.39 -9.91 4.86
CA ILE A 513 15.74 -11.22 4.79
C ILE A 513 14.25 -11.05 4.55
N HIS A 514 13.60 -12.06 3.97
CA HIS A 514 12.16 -12.17 3.84
C HIS A 514 11.48 -12.38 5.20
N GLY A 515 12.11 -13.12 6.11
CA GLY A 515 11.67 -13.24 7.50
C GLY A 515 10.57 -14.28 7.77
N ASP A 516 9.95 -14.87 6.74
CA ASP A 516 9.09 -16.06 6.91
C ASP A 516 9.05 -16.94 5.66
N LEU A 517 10.23 -17.25 5.11
CA LEU A 517 10.41 -17.95 3.84
C LEU A 517 10.18 -19.47 3.92
N HIS A 518 9.01 -19.90 4.38
CA HIS A 518 8.62 -21.31 4.47
C HIS A 518 7.93 -21.83 3.19
N SER A 519 7.65 -23.14 3.08
CA SER A 519 6.98 -23.71 1.90
C SER A 519 5.54 -23.22 1.66
N GLY A 520 4.93 -22.54 2.64
CA GLY A 520 3.68 -21.80 2.46
C GLY A 520 3.83 -20.44 1.77
N SER A 521 5.06 -19.92 1.65
CA SER A 521 5.37 -18.58 1.13
C SER A 521 5.88 -18.64 -0.31
N PHE A 522 5.64 -19.77 -0.97
CA PHE A 522 5.98 -19.98 -2.38
C PHE A 522 4.77 -20.51 -3.13
N MET A 523 4.49 -19.89 -4.28
CA MET A 523 3.58 -20.44 -5.28
C MET A 523 4.39 -21.11 -6.40
N VAL A 524 4.04 -22.34 -6.76
CA VAL A 524 4.81 -23.19 -7.66
C VAL A 524 3.93 -23.83 -8.73
N SER A 525 4.51 -23.99 -9.92
CA SER A 525 3.99 -24.83 -10.99
C SER A 525 5.16 -25.54 -11.68
N GLU A 526 4.90 -26.28 -12.75
CA GLU A 526 5.97 -26.91 -13.52
C GLU A 526 6.89 -25.84 -14.15
N GLY A 527 8.14 -25.78 -13.70
CA GLY A 527 9.13 -24.82 -14.22
C GLY A 527 8.98 -23.37 -13.72
N SER A 528 8.12 -23.10 -12.74
CA SER A 528 7.93 -21.74 -12.20
C SER A 528 7.74 -21.72 -10.68
N THR A 529 8.25 -20.67 -10.03
CA THR A 529 8.27 -20.51 -8.58
C THR A 529 8.25 -19.03 -8.23
N PHE A 530 7.31 -18.60 -7.40
CA PHE A 530 7.16 -17.22 -6.94
C PHE A 530 7.19 -17.17 -5.42
N ALA A 531 8.05 -16.32 -4.84
CA ALA A 531 8.02 -15.96 -3.43
C ALA A 531 6.93 -14.91 -3.18
N ILE A 532 6.22 -15.05 -2.06
CA ILE A 532 5.13 -14.17 -1.65
C ILE A 532 5.21 -13.90 -0.15
N ASP A 533 4.51 -12.86 0.31
CA ASP A 533 4.29 -12.57 1.73
C ASP A 533 5.54 -12.15 2.57
N PRO A 534 6.41 -11.24 2.09
CA PRO A 534 7.58 -10.79 2.85
C PRO A 534 7.25 -9.74 3.95
N GLU A 535 6.15 -9.90 4.67
CA GLU A 535 5.72 -8.93 5.72
C GLU A 535 6.64 -8.92 6.95
N PHE A 536 7.37 -10.02 7.19
CA PHE A 536 8.38 -10.15 8.25
C PHE A 536 9.76 -9.64 7.84
N ALA A 537 9.88 -8.98 6.68
CA ALA A 537 11.18 -8.56 6.19
C ALA A 537 11.85 -7.54 7.11
N PHE A 538 13.13 -7.77 7.42
CA PHE A 538 14.00 -6.84 8.13
C PHE A 538 15.47 -7.16 7.82
N TYR A 539 16.39 -6.33 8.32
CA TYR A 539 17.82 -6.62 8.20
C TYR A 539 18.25 -7.62 9.28
N GLY A 540 18.32 -8.90 8.91
CA GLY A 540 18.54 -10.04 9.81
C GLY A 540 19.69 -10.97 9.35
N PRO A 541 19.91 -12.10 10.05
CA PRO A 541 20.91 -13.11 9.66
C PRO A 541 20.45 -13.88 8.42
N MET A 542 21.33 -14.03 7.43
CA MET A 542 21.01 -14.68 6.14
C MET A 542 20.54 -16.13 6.32
N GLY A 543 21.14 -16.85 7.27
CA GLY A 543 20.80 -18.23 7.56
C GLY A 543 19.35 -18.44 8.01
N PHE A 544 18.66 -17.38 8.43
CA PHE A 544 17.27 -17.48 8.88
C PHE A 544 16.30 -17.80 7.73
N ASP A 545 16.51 -17.24 6.54
CA ASP A 545 15.72 -17.53 5.34
C ASP A 545 16.11 -18.86 4.71
N VAL A 546 17.41 -19.12 4.58
CA VAL A 546 17.94 -20.39 4.05
C VAL A 546 17.45 -21.55 4.93
N GLY A 547 17.57 -21.40 6.26
CA GLY A 547 17.07 -22.37 7.22
C GLY A 547 15.55 -22.55 7.18
N ALA A 548 14.78 -21.50 6.86
CA ALA A 548 13.33 -21.59 6.75
C ALA A 548 12.89 -22.58 5.67
N ILE A 549 13.46 -22.46 4.47
CA ILE A 549 13.08 -23.32 3.36
C ILE A 549 13.65 -24.73 3.55
N LEU A 550 14.90 -24.87 3.97
CA LEU A 550 15.51 -26.17 4.26
C LEU A 550 14.74 -26.91 5.35
N GLY A 551 14.42 -26.25 6.46
CA GLY A 551 13.64 -26.82 7.56
C GLY A 551 12.26 -27.28 7.09
N ASN A 552 11.57 -26.53 6.22
CA ASN A 552 10.26 -26.95 5.72
C ASN A 552 10.34 -28.13 4.74
N LEU A 553 11.39 -28.23 3.91
CA LEU A 553 11.61 -29.42 3.07
C LEU A 553 11.91 -30.65 3.94
N LEU A 554 12.66 -30.48 5.03
CA LEU A 554 12.90 -31.55 6.00
C LEU A 554 11.63 -31.95 6.76
N LEU A 555 10.74 -31.01 7.11
CA LEU A 555 9.42 -31.33 7.67
C LEU A 555 8.60 -32.16 6.67
N ALA A 556 8.53 -31.75 5.40
CA ALA A 556 7.84 -32.49 4.36
C ALA A 556 8.40 -33.91 4.17
N HIS A 557 9.73 -34.06 4.21
CA HIS A 557 10.39 -35.38 4.21
C HIS A 557 10.00 -36.25 5.41
N CYS A 558 9.97 -35.66 6.62
CA CYS A 558 9.60 -36.36 7.84
C CYS A 558 8.10 -36.72 7.87
N ALA A 559 7.23 -35.93 7.24
CA ALA A 559 5.79 -36.16 7.14
C ALA A 559 5.40 -37.18 6.06
N ALA A 560 6.22 -37.33 5.01
CA ALA A 560 5.94 -38.21 3.87
C ALA A 560 5.50 -39.65 4.22
N PRO A 561 6.03 -40.34 5.25
CA PRO A 561 5.53 -41.65 5.65
C PRO A 561 4.03 -41.66 6.03
N GLY A 562 3.52 -40.58 6.63
CA GLY A 562 2.09 -40.43 6.94
C GLY A 562 1.19 -40.24 5.71
N HIS A 563 1.78 -39.85 4.58
CA HIS A 563 1.11 -39.62 3.30
C HIS A 563 1.40 -40.72 2.26
N ARG A 564 2.02 -41.84 2.67
CA ARG A 564 2.50 -42.89 1.73
C ARG A 564 1.39 -43.46 0.83
N ALA A 565 0.13 -43.42 1.28
CA ALA A 565 -0.99 -43.89 0.47
C ALA A 565 -1.31 -42.99 -0.74
N SER A 566 -0.98 -41.69 -0.65
CA SER A 566 -1.25 -40.68 -1.69
C SER A 566 0.01 -40.23 -2.44
N GLN A 567 1.20 -40.69 -2.03
CA GLN A 567 2.48 -40.25 -2.59
C GLN A 567 3.24 -41.38 -3.30
N PRO A 568 4.07 -41.06 -4.30
CA PRO A 568 5.05 -42.00 -4.86
C PRO A 568 5.99 -42.55 -3.79
N GLY A 569 6.36 -43.83 -3.89
CA GLY A 569 7.18 -44.52 -2.88
C GLY A 569 8.57 -43.93 -2.64
N ASP A 570 9.11 -43.19 -3.61
CA ASP A 570 10.41 -42.52 -3.56
C ASP A 570 10.30 -40.99 -3.35
N HIS A 571 9.08 -40.45 -3.14
CA HIS A 571 8.84 -39.01 -2.95
C HIS A 571 9.63 -38.45 -1.76
N ALA A 572 9.63 -39.16 -0.64
CA ALA A 572 10.41 -38.77 0.53
C ALA A 572 11.90 -38.61 0.20
N ALA A 573 12.47 -39.53 -0.59
CA ALA A 573 13.88 -39.46 -0.99
C ALA A 573 14.11 -38.25 -1.92
N TRP A 574 13.21 -38.00 -2.87
CA TRP A 574 13.27 -36.83 -3.75
C TRP A 574 13.23 -35.51 -2.97
N VAL A 575 12.31 -35.34 -2.02
CA VAL A 575 12.22 -34.11 -1.21
C VAL A 575 13.52 -33.86 -0.42
N LEU A 576 14.13 -34.93 0.09
CA LEU A 576 15.40 -34.83 0.82
C LEU A 576 16.55 -34.44 -0.10
N ASP A 577 16.60 -35.00 -1.31
CA ASP A 577 17.61 -34.65 -2.31
C ASP A 577 17.42 -33.20 -2.81
N GLU A 578 16.18 -32.73 -2.97
CA GLU A 578 15.88 -31.32 -3.29
C GLU A 578 16.34 -30.38 -2.17
N ALA A 579 16.21 -30.75 -0.89
CA ALA A 579 16.73 -29.95 0.21
C ALA A 579 18.26 -29.77 0.11
N GLY A 580 18.99 -30.83 -0.22
CA GLY A 580 20.43 -30.76 -0.52
C GLY A 580 20.73 -29.85 -1.71
N ALA A 581 19.98 -30.06 -2.81
CA ALA A 581 20.16 -29.28 -4.02
C ALA A 581 19.88 -27.78 -3.82
N VAL A 582 18.89 -27.39 -3.01
CA VAL A 582 18.60 -25.97 -2.71
C VAL A 582 19.83 -25.27 -2.14
N TRP A 583 20.49 -25.88 -1.14
CA TRP A 583 21.71 -25.33 -0.56
C TRP A 583 22.83 -25.25 -1.60
N ASP A 584 23.08 -26.32 -2.35
CA ASP A 584 24.17 -26.35 -3.33
C ASP A 584 23.97 -25.29 -4.43
N ARG A 585 22.73 -25.11 -4.91
CA ARG A 585 22.38 -24.09 -5.90
C ARG A 585 22.47 -22.68 -5.31
N PHE A 586 22.03 -22.48 -4.08
CA PHE A 586 22.19 -21.21 -3.36
C PHE A 586 23.68 -20.86 -3.21
N ALA A 587 24.48 -21.75 -2.66
CA ALA A 587 25.90 -21.52 -2.39
C ALA A 587 26.66 -21.22 -3.68
N ALA A 588 26.43 -22.01 -4.74
CA ALA A 588 27.06 -21.77 -6.05
C ALA A 588 26.65 -20.41 -6.65
N ALA A 589 25.37 -20.06 -6.60
CA ALA A 589 24.89 -18.78 -7.13
C ALA A 589 25.41 -17.58 -6.30
N PHE A 590 25.41 -17.68 -4.97
CA PHE A 590 25.90 -16.64 -4.08
C PHE A 590 27.40 -16.38 -4.27
N LEU A 591 28.20 -17.45 -4.35
CA LEU A 591 29.64 -17.35 -4.65
C LEU A 591 29.90 -16.81 -6.06
N GLY A 592 29.06 -17.17 -7.03
CA GLY A 592 29.10 -16.59 -8.37
C GLY A 592 28.93 -15.08 -8.35
N LEU A 593 27.88 -14.59 -7.67
CA LEU A 593 27.64 -13.16 -7.50
C LEU A 593 28.81 -12.45 -6.79
N TRP A 594 29.37 -13.08 -5.75
CA TRP A 594 30.52 -12.55 -5.03
C TRP A 594 31.84 -12.64 -5.82
N GLY A 595 31.91 -13.40 -6.90
CA GLY A 595 33.09 -13.45 -7.78
C GLY A 595 33.05 -12.43 -8.92
N GLU A 596 31.89 -11.84 -9.20
CA GLU A 596 31.69 -10.93 -10.33
C GLU A 596 32.14 -9.50 -10.00
N GLU A 597 33.20 -9.04 -10.66
CA GLU A 597 33.85 -7.74 -10.44
C GLU A 597 32.88 -6.55 -10.33
N LYS A 598 31.89 -6.47 -11.22
CA LYS A 598 30.88 -5.39 -11.26
C LYS A 598 30.02 -5.28 -10.00
N TYR A 599 29.98 -6.32 -9.15
CA TYR A 599 29.17 -6.34 -7.94
C TYR A 599 29.95 -6.06 -6.65
N HIS A 600 31.28 -5.88 -6.75
CA HIS A 600 32.16 -5.54 -5.62
C HIS A 600 32.15 -4.04 -5.29
N CYS A 601 31.01 -3.54 -4.84
CA CYS A 601 30.88 -2.17 -4.31
C CYS A 601 30.64 -2.13 -2.78
N GLY A 602 30.61 -3.29 -2.12
CA GLY A 602 30.42 -3.39 -0.67
C GLY A 602 31.71 -3.23 0.15
N ASP A 603 31.56 -2.73 1.37
CA ASP A 603 32.69 -2.37 2.24
C ASP A 603 33.20 -3.51 3.14
N SER A 604 32.45 -4.62 3.31
CA SER A 604 32.80 -5.63 4.32
C SER A 604 33.97 -6.52 3.94
N TYR A 605 34.18 -6.77 2.65
CA TYR A 605 35.32 -7.52 2.11
C TYR A 605 35.99 -6.68 1.02
N TYR A 606 36.70 -5.64 1.44
CA TYR A 606 37.42 -4.75 0.54
C TYR A 606 38.40 -5.54 -0.35
N ARG A 607 38.19 -5.50 -1.66
CA ARG A 607 38.95 -6.32 -2.62
C ARG A 607 40.45 -6.06 -2.58
N GLY A 608 40.88 -4.84 -2.23
CA GLY A 608 42.30 -4.53 -2.09
C GLY A 608 43.00 -5.34 -0.99
N PHE A 609 42.27 -6.00 -0.08
CA PHE A 609 42.83 -6.95 0.89
C PHE A 609 43.05 -8.35 0.31
N PHE A 610 42.38 -8.70 -0.80
CA PHE A 610 42.41 -10.03 -1.41
C PHE A 610 42.98 -9.91 -2.83
N THR A 611 44.30 -9.79 -2.90
CA THR A 611 45.01 -9.54 -4.17
C THR A 611 45.23 -10.80 -4.97
N ALA A 612 45.25 -11.97 -4.32
CA ALA A 612 45.26 -13.27 -4.96
C ALA A 612 43.88 -13.95 -4.89
N ALA A 613 43.51 -14.69 -5.95
CA ALA A 613 42.22 -15.39 -6.01
C ALA A 613 42.04 -16.41 -4.87
N GLU A 614 43.14 -17.03 -4.41
CA GLU A 614 43.15 -17.98 -3.30
C GLU A 614 42.79 -17.35 -1.94
N GLU A 615 43.13 -16.07 -1.75
CA GLU A 615 42.82 -15.32 -0.52
C GLU A 615 41.32 -15.03 -0.43
N LEU A 616 40.70 -14.60 -1.55
CA LEU A 616 39.25 -14.40 -1.63
C LEU A 616 38.50 -15.73 -1.47
N ALA A 617 38.97 -16.80 -2.12
CA ALA A 617 38.37 -18.13 -1.99
C ALA A 617 38.38 -18.64 -0.54
N SER A 618 39.45 -18.37 0.20
CA SER A 618 39.55 -18.72 1.63
C SER A 618 38.57 -17.94 2.50
N ALA A 619 38.42 -16.63 2.23
CA ALA A 619 37.44 -15.78 2.91
C ALA A 619 36.00 -16.24 2.62
N GLN A 620 35.70 -16.53 1.35
CA GLN A 620 34.43 -17.08 0.89
C GLN A 620 34.10 -18.42 1.55
N ALA A 621 35.05 -19.36 1.59
CA ALA A 621 34.87 -20.66 2.23
C ALA A 621 34.53 -20.53 3.73
N LYS A 622 35.24 -19.64 4.44
CA LYS A 622 34.96 -19.36 5.85
C LYS A 622 33.58 -18.74 6.07
N PHE A 623 33.20 -17.79 5.21
CA PHE A 623 31.88 -17.16 5.25
C PHE A 623 30.76 -18.18 5.01
N MET A 624 30.88 -19.00 3.96
CA MET A 624 29.88 -20.00 3.61
C MET A 624 29.77 -21.11 4.65
N SER A 625 30.87 -21.52 5.29
CA SER A 625 30.85 -22.49 6.39
C SER A 625 30.09 -21.95 7.61
N LYS A 626 30.30 -20.68 7.99
CA LYS A 626 29.52 -20.01 9.04
C LYS A 626 28.04 -19.97 8.68
N LEU A 627 27.72 -19.48 7.47
CA LEU A 627 26.35 -19.35 6.99
C LEU A 627 25.63 -20.70 6.92
N PHE A 628 26.34 -21.77 6.56
CA PHE A 628 25.80 -23.12 6.53
C PHE A 628 25.35 -23.58 7.93
N ALA A 629 26.23 -23.48 8.92
CA ALA A 629 25.92 -23.85 10.30
C ALA A 629 24.76 -23.03 10.88
N GLU A 630 24.75 -21.71 10.64
CA GLU A 630 23.64 -20.85 11.07
C GLU A 630 22.32 -21.24 10.39
N SER A 631 22.36 -21.57 9.10
CA SER A 631 21.18 -22.03 8.35
C SER A 631 20.60 -23.33 8.91
N LEU A 632 21.46 -24.30 9.28
CA LEU A 632 21.02 -25.55 9.91
C LEU A 632 20.40 -25.30 11.29
N GLY A 633 21.01 -24.44 12.10
CA GLY A 633 20.47 -24.05 13.40
C GLY A 633 19.08 -23.44 13.29
N PHE A 634 18.91 -22.45 12.39
CA PHE A 634 17.60 -21.86 12.14
C PHE A 634 16.59 -22.83 11.53
N ALA A 635 17.04 -23.77 10.68
CA ALA A 635 16.19 -24.84 10.16
C ALA A 635 15.62 -25.69 11.30
N GLY A 636 16.48 -26.17 12.21
CA GLY A 636 16.06 -26.95 13.37
C GLY A 636 15.12 -26.18 14.31
N ALA A 637 15.41 -24.92 14.62
CA ALA A 637 14.53 -24.09 15.45
C ALA A 637 13.14 -23.91 14.81
N LYS A 638 13.08 -23.69 13.49
CA LYS A 638 11.83 -23.59 12.73
C LYS A 638 11.10 -24.94 12.64
N MET A 639 11.81 -26.07 12.60
CA MET A 639 11.19 -27.39 12.69
C MET A 639 10.52 -27.61 14.06
N ILE A 640 11.22 -27.33 15.15
CA ILE A 640 10.70 -27.49 16.53
C ILE A 640 9.44 -26.64 16.73
N ARG A 641 9.49 -25.35 16.37
CA ARG A 641 8.35 -24.44 16.59
C ARG A 641 7.10 -24.83 15.80
N ARG A 642 7.23 -25.56 14.68
CA ARG A 642 6.10 -26.03 13.87
C ARG A 642 5.42 -27.29 14.44
N ILE A 643 6.06 -27.96 15.40
CA ILE A 643 5.53 -29.18 16.04
C ILE A 643 4.97 -28.89 17.44
N ILE A 644 5.56 -27.92 18.15
CA ILE A 644 5.22 -27.61 19.55
C ILE A 644 4.56 -26.23 19.71
N GLY A 645 4.87 -25.28 18.83
CA GLY A 645 4.42 -23.89 18.96
C GLY A 645 2.98 -23.68 18.50
N ILE A 646 2.54 -22.42 18.52
CA ILE A 646 1.16 -22.04 18.19
C ILE A 646 0.76 -22.37 16.73
N ALA A 647 1.69 -22.18 15.79
CA ALA A 647 1.44 -22.26 14.36
C ALA A 647 2.08 -23.51 13.75
N HIS A 648 1.26 -24.56 13.56
CA HIS A 648 1.67 -25.83 12.95
C HIS A 648 1.80 -25.73 11.42
N VAL A 649 2.11 -26.86 10.77
CA VAL A 649 2.12 -26.99 9.30
C VAL A 649 1.16 -28.09 8.84
N GLU A 650 0.55 -27.85 7.68
CA GLU A 650 -0.38 -28.80 7.05
C GLU A 650 0.25 -30.15 6.77
N ASP A 651 1.57 -30.22 6.57
CA ASP A 651 2.31 -31.47 6.33
C ASP A 651 2.01 -32.53 7.39
N PHE A 652 1.89 -32.13 8.67
CA PHE A 652 1.52 -33.04 9.76
C PHE A 652 0.02 -32.99 10.08
N GLU A 653 -0.60 -31.81 10.07
CA GLU A 653 -1.99 -31.64 10.51
C GLU A 653 -3.00 -32.35 9.59
N THR A 654 -2.62 -32.63 8.34
CA THR A 654 -3.44 -33.40 7.40
C THR A 654 -3.32 -34.92 7.58
N ILE A 655 -2.39 -35.41 8.42
CA ILE A 655 -2.26 -36.83 8.76
C ILE A 655 -3.34 -37.18 9.80
N ALA A 656 -4.41 -37.84 9.36
CA ALA A 656 -5.58 -38.11 10.20
C ALA A 656 -5.30 -39.05 11.40
N ASP A 657 -4.41 -40.04 11.24
CA ASP A 657 -4.07 -40.95 12.33
C ASP A 657 -3.08 -40.29 13.30
N ALA A 658 -3.52 -40.06 14.53
CA ALA A 658 -2.72 -39.37 15.54
C ALA A 658 -1.43 -40.14 15.91
N GLY A 659 -1.42 -41.48 15.82
CA GLY A 659 -0.24 -42.29 16.08
C GLY A 659 0.83 -42.13 14.99
N ALA A 660 0.42 -42.22 13.73
CA ALA A 660 1.26 -42.00 12.56
C ALA A 660 1.78 -40.55 12.50
N ARG A 661 0.90 -39.58 12.78
CA ARG A 661 1.28 -38.16 12.89
C ARG A 661 2.36 -37.97 13.95
N ALA A 662 2.13 -38.45 15.17
CA ALA A 662 3.10 -38.34 16.27
C ALA A 662 4.43 -39.07 15.98
N ALA A 663 4.40 -40.20 15.27
CA ALA A 663 5.63 -40.88 14.84
C ALA A 663 6.45 -40.01 13.86
N CYS A 664 5.78 -39.38 12.90
CA CYS A 664 6.42 -38.45 11.95
C CYS A 664 6.94 -37.18 12.65
N GLU A 665 6.16 -36.61 13.56
CA GLU A 665 6.53 -35.43 14.35
C GLU A 665 7.72 -35.73 15.29
N ARG A 666 7.72 -36.87 15.98
CA ARG A 666 8.86 -37.31 16.82
C ARG A 666 10.14 -37.42 16.00
N ARG A 667 10.05 -38.00 14.81
CA ARG A 667 11.17 -38.10 13.88
C ARG A 667 11.69 -36.71 13.50
N ALA A 668 10.80 -35.79 13.17
CA ALA A 668 11.15 -34.41 12.86
C ALA A 668 11.80 -33.69 14.07
N LEU A 669 11.30 -33.89 15.30
CA LEU A 669 11.89 -33.32 16.52
C LEU A 669 13.33 -33.82 16.76
N ARG A 670 13.60 -35.12 16.50
CA ARG A 670 14.96 -35.68 16.61
C ARG A 670 15.93 -35.04 15.64
N VAL A 671 15.53 -34.94 14.37
CA VAL A 671 16.33 -34.25 13.33
C VAL A 671 16.55 -32.79 13.73
N ALA A 672 15.49 -32.10 14.11
CA ALA A 672 15.53 -30.69 14.44
C ALA A 672 16.45 -30.39 15.63
N ARG A 673 16.37 -31.19 16.70
CA ARG A 673 17.26 -31.06 17.87
C ARG A 673 18.73 -31.17 17.46
N GLU A 674 19.09 -32.18 16.66
CA GLU A 674 20.47 -32.35 16.21
C GLU A 674 20.93 -31.18 15.34
N LEU A 675 20.08 -30.67 14.44
CA LEU A 675 20.42 -29.51 13.62
C LEU A 675 20.62 -28.23 14.43
N VAL A 676 19.96 -28.07 15.58
CA VAL A 676 20.18 -26.93 16.47
C VAL A 676 21.45 -27.10 17.30
N VAL A 677 21.64 -28.26 17.92
CA VAL A 677 22.72 -28.50 18.89
C VAL A 677 24.06 -28.76 18.21
N GLU A 678 24.06 -29.55 17.14
CA GLU A 678 25.25 -30.08 16.47
C GLU A 678 25.44 -29.46 15.07
N ALA A 679 24.88 -28.27 14.81
CA ALA A 679 24.94 -27.61 13.51
C ALA A 679 26.38 -27.52 12.95
N GLY A 680 27.34 -27.19 13.83
CA GLY A 680 28.76 -27.04 13.48
C GLY A 680 29.50 -28.36 13.21
N ARG A 681 28.88 -29.52 13.49
CA ARG A 681 29.46 -30.84 13.18
C ARG A 681 29.39 -31.15 11.68
N PHE A 682 28.37 -30.62 10.99
CA PHE A 682 28.14 -30.89 9.58
C PHE A 682 29.00 -29.99 8.69
N ARG A 683 29.76 -30.60 7.79
CA ARG A 683 30.65 -29.88 6.86
C ARG A 683 29.97 -29.51 5.55
N ASP A 684 29.00 -30.30 5.14
CA ASP A 684 28.26 -30.15 3.89
C ASP A 684 26.87 -30.78 4.00
N MET A 685 26.05 -30.60 2.96
CA MET A 685 24.72 -31.20 2.92
C MET A 685 24.77 -32.72 2.83
N ALA A 686 25.79 -33.34 2.26
CA ALA A 686 25.84 -34.79 2.14
C ALA A 686 25.86 -35.47 3.52
N GLU A 687 26.58 -34.90 4.49
CA GLU A 687 26.57 -35.35 5.88
C GLU A 687 25.19 -35.15 6.54
N VAL A 688 24.51 -34.04 6.26
CA VAL A 688 23.15 -33.78 6.75
C VAL A 688 22.16 -34.80 6.17
N LEU A 689 22.18 -35.02 4.86
CA LEU A 689 21.29 -35.99 4.20
C LEU A 689 21.54 -37.42 4.72
N ALA A 690 22.80 -37.80 4.93
CA ALA A 690 23.15 -39.11 5.50
C ALA A 690 22.59 -39.27 6.93
N PHE A 691 22.72 -38.23 7.77
CA PHE A 691 22.15 -38.24 9.12
C PHE A 691 20.62 -38.36 9.09
N VAL A 692 19.93 -37.55 8.27
CA VAL A 692 18.46 -37.58 8.18
C VAL A 692 17.94 -38.92 7.67
N ARG A 693 18.65 -39.57 6.75
CA ARG A 693 18.36 -40.94 6.29
C ARG A 693 18.58 -41.96 7.41
N GLY A 694 19.61 -41.81 8.24
CA GLY A 694 19.86 -42.66 9.40
C GLY A 694 18.72 -42.61 10.41
N VAL A 695 18.24 -41.40 10.75
CA VAL A 695 17.07 -41.21 11.63
C VAL A 695 15.79 -41.80 11.02
N ALA A 696 15.71 -41.96 9.70
CA ALA A 696 14.60 -42.62 9.01
C ALA A 696 14.56 -44.14 9.20
N ALA A 697 15.71 -44.77 9.42
CA ALA A 697 15.84 -46.23 9.47
C ALA A 697 15.63 -46.80 10.88
N GLU A 698 15.64 -45.94 11.91
CA GLU A 698 15.54 -46.32 13.33
C GLU A 698 14.10 -46.27 13.89
N GLY A 699 13.12 -45.83 13.10
CA GLY A 699 11.70 -45.76 13.46
C GLY A 699 10.84 -46.45 12.42
#